data_AF-A0A2P4P2R9-F1
#
_entry.id   AF-A0A2P4P2R9-F1
#
_cell.length_a   1.000
_cell.length_b   1.000
_cell.length_c   1.000
_cell.angle_alpha   90.00
_cell.angle_beta   90.00
_cell.angle_gamma   90.00
#
_symmetry.space_group_name_H-M   'P 1'
#
loop_
_entity.id
_entity.type
_entity.pdbx_description
1 polymer ?
#
loop_
_entity_poly.entity_id
_entity_poly.type
_entity_poly.pdbx_seq_one_letter_code
_entity_poly.pdbx_strand_id
1 'polypeptide(L)'
;MIPLANGTLGTLTRSRNSNVYLDPDLNDYNNNKSCRNNRNNDERLIFTNQLHKFIDKSIDSDLYKRLYKNAKAGWNLNIKILDESAVADMIKYSLDYERNKNYEEIQINNNNREWIYQLWDILMYRNWDLKKFEDIHLIPTNRSTLRKLKTPTKIFSSKASKYSFDNYISIFEKFGAVFVDNGFDIEWDKINPYIIKLDDIISVLTSFQANPSYPSNLDCQLQNNEISMFIKYLSLFLQQYQYQVESKLTEVIKRFPIFTEIGCNSPISLMSKDRKWYLLPFEEVNSYGKIIYPSQMGGFLDTSSKYLCYILEDIIKIPRLDVNNYWRNCVIPFLEMQSPKDIDIVVDKLFNRFPDILDERLKNDLGSKSFVPAGTLEESKQQKTPYKPTLVKPIELFDPEKKKVNDLFFEDERVFPAGKYGISRSFFDNKFLENLKKLGIKTSLTTDDIIFRINTIMKRKQSSNIQDFIHINAKKLFKYIDENWDQLTNTDSTIFSNAILGNEWIPTTNESGKKSFSKPQDCYYQKYKYLVCFVAPILEYNIKNVNFLKLLNWNIYPNVDMVLKQLTFCCESVTRGQSPKELELICNSIYNYMNLALQHNMSIFNYMKNHLKNKSWILCGDTFRSTDEVVIDLPDKLTGSYSLVTKLPKEYNEFINLFKSMGIRDEIGIKDLILAIRNTAERNENKNLSIEEINNIVQVLDHIVTLQMRITAEENDPERFNELLIPSTENILVDLRNIHYDDMGNRLDNEEKSKYMIAHPLVSQYIAKKLNMQTLTGKICEI
;
A
#
# COMPACT_ATOMS: atom_id res chain seq x y z
N MET A 1 45.35 25.01 -98.33
CA MET A 1 44.96 25.90 -97.22
C MET A 1 43.45 26.06 -97.24
N ILE A 2 42.81 26.31 -96.11
CA ILE A 2 41.35 26.41 -96.00
C ILE A 2 40.95 27.56 -95.06
N PRO A 3 39.92 28.36 -95.39
CA PRO A 3 39.40 29.37 -94.47
C PRO A 3 38.88 28.76 -93.16
N LEU A 4 39.27 29.37 -92.05
CA LEU A 4 38.83 29.04 -90.70
C LEU A 4 37.88 30.11 -90.18
N ALA A 5 37.02 29.75 -89.22
CA ALA A 5 35.95 30.63 -88.74
C ALA A 5 36.45 31.89 -87.99
N ASN A 6 37.74 31.98 -87.65
CA ASN A 6 38.36 33.18 -87.09
C ASN A 6 38.87 34.18 -88.17
N GLY A 7 38.61 33.90 -89.46
CA GLY A 7 39.08 34.72 -90.58
C GLY A 7 40.51 34.44 -91.04
N THR A 8 41.21 33.45 -90.46
CA THR A 8 42.56 33.06 -90.91
C THR A 8 42.53 31.83 -91.82
N LEU A 9 43.64 31.54 -92.51
CA LEU A 9 43.78 30.34 -93.33
C LEU A 9 44.47 29.21 -92.55
N GLY A 10 43.77 28.09 -92.42
CA GLY A 10 44.26 26.83 -91.88
C GLY A 10 44.97 25.97 -92.94
N THR A 11 45.76 25.00 -92.49
CA THR A 11 46.40 24.02 -93.39
C THR A 11 45.97 22.61 -92.99
N LEU A 12 45.42 21.87 -93.96
CA LEU A 12 45.06 20.47 -93.80
C LEU A 12 46.30 19.60 -94.07
N THR A 13 46.80 18.91 -93.06
CA THR A 13 48.06 18.14 -93.12
C THR A 13 47.94 16.84 -92.32
N ARG A 14 48.88 15.92 -92.53
CA ARG A 14 49.00 14.66 -91.78
C ARG A 14 49.64 14.81 -90.39
N SER A 15 50.38 15.89 -90.14
CA SER A 15 51.37 15.98 -89.05
C SER A 15 51.10 17.09 -88.03
N ARG A 16 49.88 17.65 -87.98
CA ARG A 16 49.52 18.69 -87.00
C ARG A 16 48.92 18.10 -85.73
N ASN A 17 49.32 18.66 -84.59
CA ASN A 17 48.78 18.33 -83.27
C ASN A 17 47.39 18.94 -83.00
N SER A 18 46.87 19.78 -83.90
CA SER A 18 45.55 20.41 -83.76
C SER A 18 44.64 20.09 -84.94
N ASN A 19 43.45 19.57 -84.61
CA ASN A 19 42.39 19.28 -85.57
C ASN A 19 41.55 20.51 -85.87
N VAL A 20 41.04 20.57 -87.09
CA VAL A 20 40.00 21.50 -87.51
C VAL A 20 38.71 20.72 -87.74
N TYR A 21 37.59 21.25 -87.28
CA TYR A 21 36.32 20.55 -87.23
C TYR A 21 35.33 21.10 -88.25
N LEU A 22 34.60 20.18 -88.86
CA LEU A 22 33.37 20.42 -89.62
C LEU A 22 32.16 20.17 -88.72
N ASP A 23 31.00 20.69 -89.10
CA ASP A 23 29.74 20.47 -88.38
C ASP A 23 29.44 18.97 -88.25
N PRO A 24 28.74 18.53 -87.17
CA PRO A 24 28.29 17.15 -87.01
C PRO A 24 27.37 16.67 -88.14
N ASP A 25 26.40 17.51 -88.56
CA ASP A 25 25.49 17.26 -89.67
C ASP A 25 25.72 18.28 -90.80
N LEU A 26 25.73 17.77 -92.04
CA LEU A 26 25.79 18.58 -93.24
C LEU A 26 24.56 19.51 -93.38
N ASN A 27 23.43 19.15 -92.78
CA ASN A 27 22.23 19.99 -92.76
C ASN A 27 22.43 21.30 -91.97
N ASP A 28 23.31 21.32 -90.96
CA ASP A 28 23.57 22.52 -90.15
C ASP A 28 24.36 23.57 -90.92
N TYR A 29 25.26 23.10 -91.78
CA TYR A 29 25.97 23.96 -92.72
C TYR A 29 24.97 24.65 -93.66
N ASN A 30 23.98 23.90 -94.16
CA ASN A 30 22.96 24.43 -95.07
C ASN A 30 21.98 25.39 -94.36
N ASN A 31 21.52 25.04 -93.16
CA ASN A 31 20.56 25.84 -92.38
C ASN A 31 21.11 27.23 -91.99
N ASN A 32 22.42 27.32 -91.71
CA ASN A 32 23.08 28.59 -91.37
C ASN A 32 23.08 29.62 -92.51
N LYS A 33 22.90 29.18 -93.77
CA LYS A 33 22.77 30.07 -94.93
C LYS A 33 21.34 30.58 -95.14
N SER A 34 20.28 29.93 -94.64
CA SER A 34 18.90 30.18 -95.09
C SER A 34 17.85 30.65 -94.07
N CYS A 35 18.04 30.60 -92.74
CA CYS A 35 16.98 31.00 -91.79
C CYS A 35 17.49 31.73 -90.54
N ARG A 36 16.77 32.79 -90.11
CA ARG A 36 17.07 33.65 -88.94
C ARG A 36 16.83 32.97 -87.58
N ASN A 37 16.16 31.82 -87.51
CA ASN A 37 15.70 31.24 -86.23
C ASN A 37 16.54 30.06 -85.69
N ASN A 38 17.43 29.46 -86.48
CA ASN A 38 18.28 28.32 -86.05
C ASN A 38 19.76 28.69 -85.82
N ARG A 39 20.11 29.98 -85.80
CA ARG A 39 21.49 30.43 -85.58
C ARG A 39 21.99 30.13 -84.16
N ASN A 40 21.11 29.89 -83.20
CA ASN A 40 21.46 29.88 -81.79
C ASN A 40 22.20 28.60 -81.32
N ASN A 41 22.17 27.50 -82.09
CA ASN A 41 22.73 26.20 -81.68
C ASN A 41 24.06 25.85 -82.38
N ASP A 42 24.85 26.85 -82.73
CA ASP A 42 26.15 26.69 -83.40
C ASP A 42 27.30 26.80 -82.40
N GLU A 43 28.16 25.78 -82.33
CA GLU A 43 29.26 25.68 -81.37
C GLU A 43 30.24 26.86 -81.47
N ARG A 44 30.33 27.49 -82.65
CA ARG A 44 31.21 28.64 -82.90
C ARG A 44 30.75 29.92 -82.20
N LEU A 45 29.47 30.03 -81.87
CA LEU A 45 28.94 31.17 -81.10
C LEU A 45 29.43 31.14 -79.65
N ILE A 46 29.71 29.95 -79.14
CA ILE A 46 30.17 29.73 -77.77
C ILE A 46 31.69 29.75 -77.70
N PHE A 47 32.34 29.03 -78.60
CA PHE A 47 33.81 28.88 -78.62
C PHE A 47 34.49 29.99 -79.44
N THR A 48 34.14 31.26 -79.17
CA THR A 48 34.64 32.44 -79.91
C THR A 48 36.16 32.61 -79.84
N ASN A 49 36.77 32.20 -78.72
CA ASN A 49 38.23 32.18 -78.54
C ASN A 49 38.92 30.99 -79.21
N GLN A 50 38.16 30.04 -79.76
CA GLN A 50 38.66 28.82 -80.41
C GLN A 50 38.16 28.69 -81.86
N LEU A 51 37.70 29.79 -82.48
CA LEU A 51 37.20 29.81 -83.87
C LEU A 51 38.20 29.27 -84.90
N HIS A 52 39.51 29.32 -84.61
CA HIS A 52 40.56 28.71 -85.43
C HIS A 52 40.45 27.18 -85.55
N LYS A 53 39.67 26.52 -84.68
CA LYS A 53 39.40 25.08 -84.72
C LYS A 53 38.23 24.73 -85.64
N PHE A 54 37.51 25.69 -86.20
CA PHE A 54 36.35 25.43 -87.06
C PHE A 54 36.61 25.87 -88.49
N ILE A 55 36.10 25.09 -89.46
CA ILE A 55 36.08 25.51 -90.86
C ILE A 55 35.08 26.66 -91.05
N ASP A 56 35.46 27.66 -91.82
CA ASP A 56 34.57 28.78 -92.14
C ASP A 56 33.36 28.29 -92.97
N LYS A 57 32.14 28.68 -92.57
CA LYS A 57 30.92 28.28 -93.30
C LYS A 57 30.63 29.14 -94.55
N SER A 58 31.39 30.22 -94.76
CA SER A 58 31.33 31.04 -95.97
C SER A 58 31.97 30.35 -97.19
N ILE A 59 32.75 29.29 -97.00
CA ILE A 59 33.34 28.55 -98.13
C ILE A 59 32.26 27.95 -99.03
N ASP A 60 32.63 27.64 -100.28
CA ASP A 60 31.74 27.04 -101.25
C ASP A 60 31.08 25.74 -100.73
N SER A 61 29.79 25.56 -101.06
CA SER A 61 29.00 24.46 -100.51
C SER A 61 29.42 23.09 -101.05
N ASP A 62 29.88 23.01 -102.30
CA ASP A 62 30.37 21.75 -102.87
C ASP A 62 31.73 21.39 -102.27
N LEU A 63 32.58 22.40 -102.02
CA LEU A 63 33.82 22.20 -101.27
C LEU A 63 33.55 21.71 -99.84
N TYR A 64 32.63 22.33 -99.10
CA TYR A 64 32.28 21.90 -97.74
C TYR A 64 31.74 20.46 -97.72
N LYS A 65 30.82 20.13 -98.64
CA LYS A 65 30.28 18.76 -98.80
C LYS A 65 31.37 17.72 -99.07
N ARG A 66 32.33 18.05 -99.94
CA ARG A 66 33.47 17.16 -100.24
C ARG A 66 34.34 16.96 -99.00
N LEU A 67 34.63 18.02 -98.25
CA LEU A 67 35.41 17.93 -97.02
C LEU A 67 34.67 17.09 -95.96
N TYR A 68 33.37 17.31 -95.81
CA TYR A 68 32.52 16.55 -94.89
C TYR A 68 32.49 15.05 -95.21
N LYS A 69 32.20 14.68 -96.46
CA LYS A 69 32.14 13.26 -96.88
C LYS A 69 33.46 12.54 -96.61
N ASN A 70 34.57 13.21 -96.87
CA ASN A 70 35.89 12.65 -96.71
C ASN A 70 36.36 12.58 -95.24
N ALA A 71 36.07 13.62 -94.44
CA ALA A 71 36.32 13.61 -92.99
C ALA A 71 35.50 12.51 -92.31
N LYS A 72 34.22 12.35 -92.68
CA LYS A 72 33.34 11.27 -92.20
C LYS A 72 33.82 9.88 -92.62
N ALA A 73 34.46 9.75 -93.79
CA ALA A 73 35.10 8.52 -94.23
C ALA A 73 36.44 8.20 -93.52
N GLY A 74 36.84 9.02 -92.54
CA GLY A 74 38.02 8.76 -91.73
C GLY A 74 39.33 9.21 -92.37
N TRP A 75 39.32 10.28 -93.17
CA TRP A 75 40.54 10.86 -93.74
C TRP A 75 41.67 11.00 -92.70
N ASN A 76 42.86 10.55 -93.10
CA ASN A 76 44.08 10.68 -92.32
C ASN A 76 44.70 12.07 -92.52
N LEU A 77 43.94 13.11 -92.21
CA LEU A 77 44.34 14.51 -92.15
C LEU A 77 43.82 15.10 -90.84
N ASN A 78 44.33 16.26 -90.41
CA ASN A 78 43.87 16.98 -89.23
C ASN A 78 42.50 17.69 -89.42
N ILE A 79 41.62 17.13 -90.26
CA ILE A 79 40.22 17.54 -90.40
C ILE A 79 39.32 16.43 -89.89
N LYS A 80 38.37 16.76 -89.01
CA LYS A 80 37.47 15.79 -88.37
C LYS A 80 36.04 16.32 -88.36
N ILE A 81 35.08 15.40 -88.23
CA ILE A 81 33.71 15.78 -87.85
C ILE A 81 33.73 16.11 -86.37
N LEU A 82 33.07 17.20 -85.97
CA LEU A 82 32.95 17.56 -84.56
C LEU A 82 32.18 16.46 -83.81
N ASP A 83 32.76 15.96 -82.72
CA ASP A 83 32.19 14.92 -81.85
C ASP A 83 32.19 15.37 -80.38
N GLU A 84 31.63 14.54 -79.50
CA GLU A 84 31.50 14.87 -78.07
C GLU A 84 32.87 15.07 -77.39
N SER A 85 33.89 14.33 -77.83
CA SER A 85 35.22 14.39 -77.22
C SER A 85 35.93 15.70 -77.58
N ALA A 86 35.84 16.11 -78.85
CA ALA A 86 36.35 17.39 -79.31
C ALA A 86 35.68 18.56 -78.59
N VAL A 87 34.36 18.50 -78.41
CA VAL A 87 33.61 19.56 -77.70
C VAL A 87 33.97 19.56 -76.21
N ALA A 88 34.08 18.40 -75.57
CA ALA A 88 34.53 18.27 -74.18
C ALA A 88 35.91 18.93 -73.97
N ASP A 89 36.86 18.72 -74.88
CA ASP A 89 38.18 19.36 -74.83
C ASP A 89 38.12 20.88 -75.04
N MET A 90 37.23 21.35 -75.92
CA MET A 90 36.99 22.79 -76.10
C MET A 90 36.40 23.44 -74.84
N ILE A 91 35.45 22.77 -74.17
CA ILE A 91 34.87 23.25 -72.91
C ILE A 91 35.94 23.27 -71.82
N LYS A 92 36.74 22.20 -71.68
CA LYS A 92 37.83 22.13 -70.70
C LYS A 92 38.83 23.29 -70.88
N TYR A 93 39.16 23.62 -72.13
CA TYR A 93 40.00 24.77 -72.43
C TYR A 93 39.33 26.09 -71.99
N SER A 94 38.05 26.28 -72.33
CA SER A 94 37.30 27.49 -71.95
C SER A 94 37.14 27.67 -70.43
N LEU A 95 37.15 26.58 -69.66
CA LEU A 95 36.99 26.57 -68.20
C LEU A 95 38.30 26.53 -67.41
N ASP A 96 39.46 26.64 -68.09
CA ASP A 96 40.79 26.49 -67.46
C ASP A 96 40.89 25.19 -66.62
N TYR A 97 40.42 24.08 -67.20
CA TYR A 97 40.19 22.82 -66.50
C TYR A 97 41.41 22.30 -65.75
N GLU A 98 42.63 22.43 -66.29
CA GLU A 98 43.83 21.90 -65.63
C GLU A 98 44.11 22.55 -64.28
N ARG A 99 43.78 23.83 -64.11
CA ARG A 99 43.87 24.51 -62.80
C ARG A 99 42.73 24.09 -61.86
N ASN A 100 41.59 23.75 -62.44
CA ASN A 100 40.34 23.53 -61.73
C ASN A 100 39.99 22.04 -61.49
N LYS A 101 40.76 21.09 -62.03
CA LYS A 101 40.40 19.67 -62.09
C LYS A 101 40.16 19.00 -60.74
N ASN A 102 40.79 19.48 -59.67
CA ASN A 102 40.65 18.92 -58.33
C ASN A 102 39.47 19.50 -57.55
N TYR A 103 38.83 20.56 -58.04
CA TYR A 103 37.67 21.17 -57.41
C TYR A 103 36.40 20.54 -57.96
N GLU A 104 35.43 20.27 -57.10
CA GLU A 104 34.09 19.87 -57.54
C GLU A 104 33.31 21.04 -58.16
N GLU A 105 33.61 22.25 -57.71
CA GLU A 105 32.86 23.48 -57.98
C GLU A 105 33.83 24.64 -58.22
N ILE A 106 33.57 25.48 -59.23
CA ILE A 106 34.41 26.61 -59.62
C ILE A 106 33.59 27.89 -59.70
N GLN A 107 34.19 29.02 -59.34
CA GLN A 107 33.53 30.34 -59.43
C GLN A 107 33.31 30.74 -60.89
N ILE A 108 32.14 31.30 -61.20
CA ILE A 108 31.87 31.93 -62.50
C ILE A 108 31.41 33.37 -62.29
N ASN A 109 32.02 34.31 -63.02
CA ASN A 109 31.58 35.70 -62.99
C ASN A 109 30.14 35.79 -63.55
N ASN A 110 29.25 36.54 -62.90
CA ASN A 110 27.82 36.59 -63.26
C ASN A 110 27.53 36.95 -64.73
N ASN A 111 28.41 37.73 -65.37
CA ASN A 111 28.28 38.10 -66.79
C ASN A 111 28.65 36.96 -67.77
N ASN A 112 29.17 35.83 -67.29
CA ASN A 112 29.66 34.70 -68.10
C ASN A 112 28.74 33.47 -68.04
N ARG A 113 27.46 33.58 -67.64
CA ARG A 113 26.57 32.40 -67.58
C ARG A 113 25.80 32.12 -68.87
N GLU A 114 25.58 33.13 -69.70
CA GLU A 114 24.79 32.99 -70.93
C GLU A 114 25.37 31.96 -71.89
N TRP A 115 26.70 31.87 -72.01
CA TRP A 115 27.34 30.89 -72.88
C TRP A 115 27.19 29.45 -72.34
N ILE A 116 27.03 29.26 -71.03
CA ILE A 116 26.74 27.95 -70.43
C ILE A 116 25.32 27.53 -70.79
N TYR A 117 24.34 28.44 -70.71
CA TYR A 117 22.96 28.14 -71.11
C TYR A 117 22.87 27.79 -72.60
N GLN A 118 23.52 28.59 -73.46
CA GLN A 118 23.63 28.27 -74.89
C GLN A 118 24.34 26.94 -75.13
N LEU A 119 25.35 26.60 -74.32
CA LEU A 119 26.06 25.33 -74.47
C LEU A 119 25.10 24.17 -74.23
N TRP A 120 24.26 24.25 -73.21
CA TRP A 120 23.26 23.24 -72.93
C TRP A 120 22.19 23.13 -74.02
N ASP A 121 21.77 24.23 -74.64
CA ASP A 121 20.89 24.20 -75.82
C ASP A 121 21.52 23.40 -76.97
N ILE A 122 22.83 23.55 -77.17
CA ILE A 122 23.59 22.74 -78.14
C ILE A 122 23.66 21.27 -77.70
N LEU A 123 24.02 20.98 -76.46
CA LEU A 123 24.11 19.59 -75.97
C LEU A 123 22.78 18.84 -76.17
N MET A 124 21.65 19.52 -75.90
CA MET A 124 20.30 19.01 -76.12
C MET A 124 19.96 18.85 -77.60
N TYR A 125 20.20 19.89 -78.42
CA TYR A 125 19.94 19.87 -79.86
C TYR A 125 20.69 18.73 -80.55
N ARG A 126 21.93 18.49 -80.14
CA ARG A 126 22.80 17.42 -80.63
C ARG A 126 22.48 16.06 -80.05
N ASN A 127 21.72 16.02 -78.95
CA ASN A 127 21.42 14.82 -78.18
C ASN A 127 22.68 14.01 -77.81
N TRP A 128 23.77 14.68 -77.45
CA TRP A 128 25.05 14.05 -77.14
C TRP A 128 25.01 13.16 -75.88
N ASP A 129 25.99 12.27 -75.73
CA ASP A 129 26.14 11.43 -74.53
C ASP A 129 26.87 12.19 -73.41
N LEU A 130 26.15 12.51 -72.33
CA LEU A 130 26.67 13.24 -71.18
C LEU A 130 27.81 12.51 -70.45
N LYS A 131 27.98 11.19 -70.64
CA LYS A 131 29.09 10.42 -70.03
C LYS A 131 30.46 10.98 -70.39
N LYS A 132 30.62 11.59 -71.57
CA LYS A 132 31.88 12.22 -72.01
C LYS A 132 32.21 13.52 -71.30
N PHE A 133 31.24 14.08 -70.58
CA PHE A 133 31.33 15.36 -69.92
C PHE A 133 31.31 15.25 -68.38
N GLU A 134 31.23 14.03 -67.81
CA GLU A 134 31.03 13.77 -66.38
C GLU A 134 31.98 14.57 -65.47
N ASP A 135 33.25 14.68 -65.86
CA ASP A 135 34.30 15.33 -65.08
C ASP A 135 34.38 16.87 -65.27
N ILE A 136 33.51 17.46 -66.10
CA ILE A 136 33.54 18.87 -66.52
C ILE A 136 32.50 19.68 -65.76
N HIS A 137 32.89 20.89 -65.31
CA HIS A 137 32.02 21.84 -64.60
C HIS A 137 30.97 22.47 -65.53
N LEU A 138 29.82 21.81 -65.65
CA LEU A 138 28.75 22.20 -66.58
C LEU A 138 27.45 22.62 -65.93
N ILE A 139 27.20 22.25 -64.66
CA ILE A 139 25.94 22.58 -64.00
C ILE A 139 26.08 23.90 -63.26
N PRO A 140 25.38 24.96 -63.67
CA PRO A 140 25.35 26.22 -62.93
C PRO A 140 24.56 26.05 -61.63
N THR A 141 25.10 26.59 -60.54
CA THR A 141 24.50 26.52 -59.22
C THR A 141 23.89 27.87 -58.81
N ASN A 142 23.02 27.85 -57.81
CA ASN A 142 22.46 29.04 -57.16
C ASN A 142 23.52 29.90 -56.43
N ARG A 143 24.77 29.45 -56.30
CA ARG A 143 25.89 30.15 -55.64
C ARG A 143 26.81 30.90 -56.60
N SER A 144 26.42 31.04 -57.87
CA SER A 144 27.27 31.66 -58.91
C SER A 144 28.53 30.86 -59.23
N THR A 145 28.39 29.55 -59.29
CA THR A 145 29.48 28.62 -59.60
C THR A 145 29.05 27.62 -60.68
N LEU A 146 30.02 26.91 -61.23
CA LEU A 146 29.80 25.73 -62.06
C LEU A 146 30.28 24.49 -61.32
N ARG A 147 29.46 23.45 -61.33
CA ARG A 147 29.76 22.15 -60.72
C ARG A 147 29.91 21.07 -61.77
N LYS A 148 30.78 20.09 -61.51
CA LYS A 148 30.92 18.91 -62.36
C LYS A 148 29.60 18.16 -62.49
N LEU A 149 29.36 17.55 -63.65
CA LEU A 149 28.19 16.68 -63.85
C LEU A 149 28.18 15.52 -62.84
N LYS A 150 29.34 14.87 -62.65
CA LYS A 150 29.49 13.79 -61.68
C LYS A 150 30.32 14.24 -60.50
N THR A 151 29.64 14.39 -59.37
CA THR A 151 30.25 14.68 -58.08
C THR A 151 29.88 13.63 -57.04
N PRO A 152 30.77 13.39 -56.06
CA PRO A 152 30.43 12.66 -54.82
C PRO A 152 29.23 13.27 -54.12
N THR A 153 29.19 14.60 -54.07
CA THR A 153 28.18 15.38 -53.35
C THR A 153 27.15 15.92 -54.36
N LYS A 154 25.92 15.42 -54.26
CA LYS A 154 24.93 15.54 -55.35
C LYS A 154 24.34 16.94 -55.47
N ILE A 155 23.82 17.23 -56.66
CA ILE A 155 23.19 18.51 -57.01
C ILE A 155 21.68 18.32 -57.01
N PHE A 156 20.95 19.31 -56.50
CA PHE A 156 19.50 19.27 -56.33
C PHE A 156 18.80 20.32 -57.17
N SER A 157 17.59 20.01 -57.64
CA SER A 157 16.68 20.98 -58.24
C SER A 157 15.64 21.43 -57.23
N SER A 158 15.49 22.76 -57.07
CA SER A 158 14.37 23.38 -56.34
C SER A 158 13.06 23.37 -57.15
N LYS A 159 13.18 23.29 -58.48
CA LYS A 159 12.06 23.14 -59.41
C LYS A 159 11.68 21.68 -59.52
N ALA A 160 10.53 21.32 -58.95
CA ALA A 160 9.93 20.01 -59.09
C ALA A 160 8.50 20.14 -59.60
N SER A 161 8.04 19.10 -60.29
CA SER A 161 6.90 19.08 -61.22
C SER A 161 5.57 19.66 -60.69
N LYS A 162 5.37 19.77 -59.37
CA LYS A 162 4.12 20.28 -58.74
C LYS A 162 4.29 21.14 -57.48
N TYR A 163 5.50 21.32 -56.94
CA TYR A 163 5.74 22.01 -55.67
C TYR A 163 6.95 22.96 -55.77
N SER A 164 6.84 24.16 -55.20
CA SER A 164 8.02 25.01 -54.95
C SER A 164 8.67 24.58 -53.64
N PHE A 165 9.97 24.31 -53.71
CA PHE A 165 10.79 23.95 -52.55
C PHE A 165 11.71 25.08 -52.10
N ASP A 166 11.47 26.32 -52.52
CA ASP A 166 12.36 27.46 -52.27
C ASP A 166 12.62 27.66 -50.76
N ASN A 167 11.59 27.45 -49.94
CA ASN A 167 11.68 27.58 -48.49
C ASN A 167 12.45 26.43 -47.80
N TYR A 168 12.78 25.36 -48.53
CA TYR A 168 13.55 24.22 -48.00
C TYR A 168 15.03 24.30 -48.36
N ILE A 169 15.42 25.10 -49.35
CA ILE A 169 16.80 25.18 -49.85
C ILE A 169 17.80 25.33 -48.70
N SER A 170 17.59 26.30 -47.81
CA SER A 170 18.49 26.55 -46.68
C SER A 170 18.67 25.34 -45.75
N ILE A 171 17.63 24.53 -45.56
CA ILE A 171 17.66 23.32 -44.71
C ILE A 171 18.57 22.27 -45.37
N PHE A 172 18.36 22.02 -46.66
CA PHE A 172 19.14 21.02 -47.39
C PHE A 172 20.60 21.45 -47.56
N GLU A 173 20.86 22.74 -47.75
CA GLU A 173 22.22 23.28 -47.83
C GLU A 173 23.00 23.05 -46.52
N LYS A 174 22.34 23.11 -45.35
CA LYS A 174 22.98 22.75 -44.07
C LYS A 174 23.43 21.29 -44.01
N PHE A 175 22.75 20.39 -44.73
CA PHE A 175 23.16 18.99 -44.90
C PHE A 175 24.21 18.76 -46.00
N GLY A 176 24.71 19.85 -46.61
CA GLY A 176 25.70 19.82 -47.68
C GLY A 176 25.11 19.70 -49.09
N ALA A 177 23.80 19.91 -49.27
CA ALA A 177 23.21 19.98 -50.61
C ALA A 177 23.67 21.24 -51.35
N VAL A 178 23.74 21.15 -52.68
CA VAL A 178 23.99 22.28 -53.57
C VAL A 178 22.88 22.31 -54.60
N PHE A 179 22.31 23.47 -54.87
CA PHE A 179 21.19 23.62 -55.77
C PHE A 179 21.61 24.16 -57.12
N VAL A 180 20.93 23.68 -58.16
CA VAL A 180 20.99 24.23 -59.52
C VAL A 180 20.53 25.69 -59.52
N ASP A 181 21.08 26.51 -60.41
CA ASP A 181 20.63 27.88 -60.61
C ASP A 181 19.16 27.94 -61.05
N ASN A 182 18.37 28.86 -60.49
CA ASN A 182 16.95 28.97 -60.82
C ASN A 182 16.69 29.33 -62.30
N GLY A 183 17.63 30.00 -62.97
CA GLY A 183 17.55 30.30 -64.40
C GLY A 183 17.90 29.11 -65.29
N PHE A 184 18.46 28.04 -64.73
CA PHE A 184 18.80 26.82 -65.45
C PHE A 184 17.61 25.86 -65.44
N ASP A 185 16.85 25.89 -66.53
CA ASP A 185 15.64 25.07 -66.71
C ASP A 185 15.82 24.17 -67.93
N ILE A 186 16.18 22.91 -67.69
CA ILE A 186 16.44 21.93 -68.75
C ILE A 186 15.47 20.77 -68.62
N GLU A 187 14.55 20.67 -69.58
CA GLU A 187 13.64 19.53 -69.74
C GLU A 187 14.29 18.46 -70.62
N TRP A 188 15.34 17.79 -70.12
CA TRP A 188 16.03 16.72 -70.85
C TRP A 188 16.31 15.50 -69.98
N ASP A 189 15.72 14.35 -70.32
CA ASP A 189 15.80 13.15 -69.47
C ASP A 189 17.21 12.64 -69.19
N LYS A 190 18.18 12.93 -70.07
CA LYS A 190 19.58 12.53 -69.87
C LYS A 190 20.26 13.25 -68.70
N ILE A 191 19.74 14.38 -68.24
CA ILE A 191 20.29 15.13 -67.09
C ILE A 191 19.85 14.57 -65.74
N ASN A 192 18.72 13.83 -65.70
CA ASN A 192 18.12 13.29 -64.47
C ASN A 192 19.08 12.47 -63.58
N PRO A 193 20.05 11.67 -64.09
CA PRO A 193 21.00 10.96 -63.25
C PRO A 193 21.96 11.86 -62.45
N TYR A 194 22.12 13.12 -62.85
CA TYR A 194 23.08 14.06 -62.28
C TYR A 194 22.42 15.09 -61.34
N ILE A 195 21.12 15.36 -61.52
CA ILE A 195 20.36 16.33 -60.72
C ILE A 195 19.22 15.61 -60.00
N ILE A 196 19.26 15.63 -58.67
CA ILE A 196 18.25 15.03 -57.81
C ILE A 196 17.06 15.97 -57.66
N LYS A 197 15.85 15.46 -57.89
CA LYS A 197 14.62 16.19 -57.64
C LYS A 197 14.18 15.96 -56.19
N LEU A 198 13.73 17.02 -55.51
CA LEU A 198 13.37 16.93 -54.09
C LEU A 198 12.11 16.10 -53.82
N ASP A 199 11.27 15.85 -54.82
CA ASP A 199 10.12 14.94 -54.71
C ASP A 199 10.54 13.44 -54.78
N ASP A 200 11.77 13.14 -55.20
CA ASP A 200 12.37 11.81 -55.10
C ASP A 200 13.14 11.65 -53.78
N ILE A 201 12.40 11.34 -52.72
CA ILE A 201 12.94 11.19 -51.37
C ILE A 201 14.00 10.09 -51.25
N ILE A 202 13.93 9.03 -52.07
CA ILE A 202 14.88 7.93 -52.02
C ILE A 202 16.24 8.40 -52.52
N SER A 203 16.27 9.10 -53.66
CA SER A 203 17.49 9.72 -54.19
C SER A 203 18.05 10.76 -53.23
N VAL A 204 17.20 11.58 -52.61
CA VAL A 204 17.58 12.56 -51.59
C VAL A 204 18.29 11.89 -50.41
N LEU A 205 17.67 10.91 -49.76
CA LEU A 205 18.27 10.24 -48.58
C LEU A 205 19.55 9.47 -48.95
N THR A 206 19.56 8.82 -50.12
CA THR A 206 20.75 8.12 -50.62
C THR A 206 21.90 9.08 -50.86
N SER A 207 21.62 10.29 -51.36
CA SER A 207 22.64 11.30 -51.60
C SER A 207 23.26 11.85 -50.33
N PHE A 208 22.47 12.03 -49.27
CA PHE A 208 23.00 12.42 -47.96
C PHE A 208 23.91 11.34 -47.37
N GLN A 209 23.59 10.08 -47.59
CA GLN A 209 24.45 8.96 -47.19
C GLN A 209 25.73 8.84 -48.03
N ALA A 210 25.67 9.18 -49.31
CA ALA A 210 26.81 9.13 -50.23
C ALA A 210 27.78 10.32 -50.06
N ASN A 211 27.41 11.33 -49.25
CA ASN A 211 28.25 12.48 -48.98
C ASN A 211 29.60 12.03 -48.36
N PRO A 212 30.76 12.54 -48.83
CA PRO A 212 32.07 12.20 -48.27
C PRO A 212 32.20 12.42 -46.76
N SER A 213 31.45 13.39 -46.21
CA SER A 213 31.43 13.72 -44.79
C SER A 213 30.38 12.91 -44.00
N TYR A 214 29.73 11.89 -44.57
CA TYR A 214 28.75 11.10 -43.83
C TYR A 214 29.39 10.32 -42.66
N PRO A 215 28.81 10.32 -41.45
CA PRO A 215 27.51 10.91 -41.08
C PRO A 215 27.55 12.35 -40.57
N SER A 216 28.72 12.98 -40.44
CA SER A 216 28.84 14.32 -39.82
C SER A 216 28.19 15.43 -40.64
N ASN A 217 27.91 15.21 -41.92
CA ASN A 217 27.09 16.14 -42.72
C ASN A 217 25.66 16.29 -42.19
N LEU A 218 25.16 15.34 -41.38
CA LEU A 218 23.84 15.39 -40.77
C LEU A 218 23.83 16.04 -39.38
N ASP A 219 25.01 16.26 -38.78
CA ASP A 219 25.18 16.83 -37.46
C ASP A 219 25.10 18.38 -37.50
N CYS A 220 24.01 18.91 -38.07
CA CYS A 220 23.78 20.34 -38.20
C CYS A 220 22.72 20.85 -37.20
N GLN A 221 22.86 22.09 -36.73
CA GLN A 221 21.84 22.73 -35.91
C GLN A 221 20.73 23.31 -36.79
N LEU A 222 19.51 22.78 -36.61
CA LEU A 222 18.29 23.31 -37.22
C LEU A 222 17.49 24.11 -36.20
N GLN A 223 16.86 25.19 -36.67
CA GLN A 223 15.89 25.96 -35.88
C GLN A 223 14.55 25.22 -35.80
N ASN A 224 13.73 25.51 -34.79
CA ASN A 224 12.45 24.80 -34.57
C ASN A 224 11.48 24.85 -35.76
N ASN A 225 11.44 25.98 -36.48
CA ASN A 225 10.67 26.13 -37.72
C ASN A 225 11.22 25.25 -38.85
N GLU A 226 12.55 25.21 -39.03
CA GLU A 226 13.23 24.37 -40.02
C GLU A 226 12.99 22.88 -39.73
N ILE A 227 13.08 22.46 -38.47
CA ILE A 227 12.78 21.08 -38.03
C ILE A 227 11.34 20.72 -38.39
N SER A 228 10.38 21.59 -38.05
CA SER A 228 8.96 21.35 -38.33
C SER A 228 8.68 21.24 -39.83
N MET A 229 9.32 22.10 -40.63
CA MET A 229 9.22 22.05 -42.10
C MET A 229 9.85 20.77 -42.66
N PHE A 230 11.04 20.40 -42.19
CA PHE A 230 11.75 19.22 -42.68
C PHE A 230 11.02 17.91 -42.30
N ILE A 231 10.47 17.81 -41.09
CA ILE A 231 9.61 16.69 -40.68
C ILE A 231 8.39 16.59 -41.61
N LYS A 232 7.74 17.72 -41.94
CA LYS A 232 6.60 17.73 -42.85
C LYS A 232 7.01 17.26 -44.25
N TYR A 233 8.13 17.74 -44.76
CA TYR A 233 8.70 17.27 -46.03
C TYR A 233 8.92 15.75 -46.02
N LEU A 234 9.69 15.24 -45.04
CA LEU A 234 9.98 13.83 -44.92
C LEU A 234 8.69 13.00 -44.87
N SER A 235 7.74 13.38 -44.02
CA SER A 235 6.48 12.66 -43.88
C SER A 235 5.68 12.61 -45.19
N LEU A 236 5.55 13.73 -45.92
CA LEU A 236 4.76 13.80 -47.16
C LEU A 236 5.34 12.92 -48.27
N PHE A 237 6.67 12.91 -48.45
CA PHE A 237 7.28 12.17 -49.55
C PHE A 237 7.56 10.70 -49.17
N LEU A 238 7.80 10.39 -47.91
CA LEU A 238 7.95 8.99 -47.46
C LEU A 238 6.65 8.19 -47.53
N GLN A 239 5.48 8.85 -47.46
CA GLN A 239 4.18 8.19 -47.59
C GLN A 239 4.03 7.36 -48.87
N GLN A 240 4.66 7.80 -49.97
CA GLN A 240 4.60 7.10 -51.25
C GLN A 240 5.46 5.83 -51.29
N TYR A 241 6.37 5.66 -50.33
CA TYR A 241 7.39 4.60 -50.33
C TYR A 241 7.37 3.75 -49.05
N GLN A 242 6.30 3.80 -48.25
CA GLN A 242 6.21 3.17 -46.92
C GLN A 242 6.73 1.72 -46.84
N TYR A 243 6.50 0.91 -47.89
CA TYR A 243 6.90 -0.50 -47.95
C TYR A 243 8.24 -0.76 -48.66
N GLN A 244 8.87 0.30 -49.17
CA GLN A 244 10.07 0.25 -50.01
C GLN A 244 11.29 0.94 -49.35
N VAL A 245 11.10 1.63 -48.21
CA VAL A 245 12.21 2.22 -47.47
C VAL A 245 13.09 1.11 -46.90
N GLU A 246 14.25 0.91 -47.50
CA GLU A 246 15.25 -0.05 -47.02
C GLU A 246 15.72 0.32 -45.61
N SER A 247 16.10 -0.69 -44.81
CA SER A 247 16.65 -0.50 -43.45
C SER A 247 17.81 0.51 -43.43
N LYS A 248 18.59 0.59 -44.50
CA LYS A 248 19.74 1.49 -44.64
C LYS A 248 19.32 2.97 -44.71
N LEU A 249 18.17 3.27 -45.30
CA LEU A 249 17.64 4.64 -45.39
C LEU A 249 16.98 5.06 -44.08
N THR A 250 16.35 4.14 -43.36
CA THR A 250 15.85 4.40 -41.99
C THR A 250 16.98 4.81 -41.05
N GLU A 251 18.17 4.24 -41.19
CA GLU A 251 19.36 4.65 -40.43
C GLU A 251 19.85 6.07 -40.77
N VAL A 252 19.61 6.56 -42.00
CA VAL A 252 19.86 7.97 -42.35
C VAL A 252 18.86 8.85 -41.62
N ILE A 253 17.57 8.48 -41.62
CA ILE A 253 16.51 9.26 -40.97
C ILE A 253 16.76 9.39 -39.46
N LYS A 254 17.18 8.30 -38.80
CA LYS A 254 17.52 8.29 -37.36
C LYS A 254 18.65 9.26 -36.99
N ARG A 255 19.51 9.66 -37.94
CA ARG A 255 20.64 10.57 -37.69
C ARG A 255 20.25 12.03 -37.67
N PHE A 256 19.12 12.41 -38.27
CA PHE A 256 18.70 13.79 -38.28
C PHE A 256 18.39 14.29 -36.86
N PRO A 257 18.87 15.48 -36.47
CA PRO A 257 18.55 16.11 -35.19
C PRO A 257 17.18 16.79 -35.27
N ILE A 258 16.13 15.98 -35.41
CA ILE A 258 14.75 16.44 -35.62
C ILE A 258 13.77 15.83 -34.62
N PHE A 259 14.21 14.88 -33.80
CA PHE A 259 13.39 14.22 -32.81
C PHE A 259 13.49 14.95 -31.48
N THR A 260 12.45 14.88 -30.67
CA THR A 260 12.46 15.50 -29.33
C THR A 260 12.11 14.42 -28.33
N GLU A 261 12.95 14.27 -27.30
CA GLU A 261 12.59 13.47 -26.13
C GLU A 261 11.61 14.26 -25.25
N ILE A 262 10.59 13.58 -24.74
CA ILE A 262 9.61 14.19 -23.84
C ILE A 262 10.30 14.74 -22.58
N GLY A 263 10.09 16.03 -22.31
CA GLY A 263 10.73 16.74 -21.21
C GLY A 263 12.07 17.38 -21.56
N CYS A 264 12.56 17.20 -22.79
CA CYS A 264 13.73 17.90 -23.32
C CYS A 264 13.31 18.94 -24.37
N ASN A 265 13.99 20.09 -24.37
CA ASN A 265 13.71 21.17 -25.32
C ASN A 265 14.65 21.16 -26.53
N SER A 266 15.68 20.32 -26.51
CA SER A 266 16.69 20.25 -27.56
C SER A 266 16.40 19.07 -28.48
N PRO A 267 16.46 19.27 -29.81
CA PRO A 267 16.31 18.19 -30.75
C PRO A 267 17.50 17.22 -30.66
N ILE A 268 17.23 15.94 -30.87
CA ILE A 268 18.17 14.84 -30.75
C ILE A 268 18.14 13.98 -32.02
N SER A 269 19.22 13.22 -32.21
CA SER A 269 19.27 12.07 -33.13
C SER A 269 19.08 10.76 -32.35
N LEU A 270 18.62 9.70 -33.02
CA LEU A 270 18.27 8.42 -32.41
C LEU A 270 19.43 7.41 -32.37
N MET A 271 20.68 7.85 -32.57
CA MET A 271 21.85 6.99 -32.81
C MET A 271 22.48 6.34 -31.57
N SER A 272 21.88 6.47 -30.39
CA SER A 272 22.41 5.84 -29.18
C SER A 272 22.14 4.34 -29.20
N LYS A 273 23.20 3.54 -29.42
CA LYS A 273 23.12 2.06 -29.60
C LYS A 273 22.53 1.32 -28.40
N ASP A 274 22.55 1.93 -27.22
CA ASP A 274 22.16 1.27 -25.97
C ASP A 274 20.82 1.77 -25.40
N ARG A 275 20.21 2.79 -26.03
CA ARG A 275 18.98 3.41 -25.51
C ARG A 275 17.75 2.93 -26.26
N LYS A 276 16.78 2.37 -25.53
CA LYS A 276 15.48 1.99 -26.09
C LYS A 276 14.54 3.19 -26.15
N TRP A 277 13.95 3.43 -27.31
CA TRP A 277 12.95 4.48 -27.51
C TRP A 277 11.56 3.89 -27.57
N TYR A 278 10.60 4.59 -26.97
CA TYR A 278 9.19 4.22 -26.96
C TYR A 278 8.33 5.44 -27.28
N LEU A 279 7.11 5.18 -27.74
CA LEU A 279 6.06 6.20 -27.82
C LEU A 279 5.05 5.96 -26.70
N LEU A 280 4.57 7.06 -26.11
CA LEU A 280 3.52 6.99 -25.09
C LEU A 280 2.19 6.47 -25.68
N PRO A 281 1.32 5.86 -24.88
CA PRO A 281 -0.06 5.58 -25.29
C PRO A 281 -0.75 6.86 -25.75
N PHE A 282 -1.64 6.78 -26.76
CA PHE A 282 -2.34 7.96 -27.29
C PHE A 282 -3.11 8.71 -26.21
N GLU A 283 -3.66 7.98 -25.25
CA GLU A 283 -4.43 8.46 -24.11
C GLU A 283 -3.58 9.27 -23.12
N GLU A 284 -2.25 9.08 -23.14
CA GLU A 284 -1.31 9.69 -22.19
C GLU A 284 -0.44 10.79 -22.80
N VAL A 285 -0.41 10.96 -24.14
CA VAL A 285 0.43 11.97 -24.82
C VAL A 285 0.20 13.39 -24.27
N ASN A 286 -1.01 13.72 -23.86
CA ASN A 286 -1.35 15.05 -23.31
C ASN A 286 -1.45 15.07 -21.78
N SER A 287 -1.34 13.91 -21.11
CA SER A 287 -1.59 13.77 -19.67
C SER A 287 -0.48 13.04 -18.89
N TYR A 288 0.64 12.66 -19.51
CA TYR A 288 1.72 11.90 -18.88
C TYR A 288 2.35 12.59 -17.65
N GLY A 289 2.40 13.93 -17.63
CA GLY A 289 2.94 14.67 -16.49
C GLY A 289 4.46 14.63 -16.41
N LYS A 290 4.98 14.01 -15.35
CA LYS A 290 6.42 13.85 -15.20
C LYS A 290 6.82 12.42 -15.60
N ILE A 291 7.72 12.31 -16.58
CA ILE A 291 8.35 11.04 -16.92
C ILE A 291 9.38 10.70 -15.83
N ILE A 292 9.18 9.57 -15.16
CA ILE A 292 10.06 9.06 -14.10
C ILE A 292 10.86 7.81 -14.52
N TYR A 293 10.70 7.39 -15.77
CA TYR A 293 11.44 6.27 -16.34
C TYR A 293 12.93 6.62 -16.44
N PRO A 294 13.84 5.78 -15.94
CA PRO A 294 15.26 6.13 -15.92
C PRO A 294 15.86 6.27 -17.32
N SER A 295 16.61 7.36 -17.56
CA SER A 295 17.18 7.68 -18.87
C SER A 295 18.14 6.60 -19.38
N GLN A 296 18.83 5.88 -18.48
CA GLN A 296 19.68 4.74 -18.82
C GLN A 296 18.93 3.52 -19.33
N MET A 297 17.64 3.38 -19.02
CA MET A 297 16.82 2.27 -19.52
C MET A 297 16.16 2.57 -20.85
N GLY A 298 15.88 3.85 -21.12
CA GLY A 298 15.29 4.30 -22.38
C GLY A 298 14.79 5.74 -22.32
N GLY A 299 13.91 6.08 -23.25
CA GLY A 299 13.28 7.40 -23.33
C GLY A 299 11.99 7.36 -24.13
N PHE A 300 11.21 8.43 -24.02
CA PHE A 300 9.95 8.60 -24.74
C PHE A 300 10.09 9.73 -25.75
N LEU A 301 9.66 9.49 -26.99
CA LEU A 301 9.72 10.50 -28.04
C LEU A 301 8.41 11.27 -28.14
N ASP A 302 8.52 12.56 -28.39
CA ASP A 302 7.38 13.43 -28.62
C ASP A 302 6.68 13.07 -29.94
N THR A 303 5.35 12.95 -29.87
CA THR A 303 4.49 12.67 -31.02
C THR A 303 3.43 13.75 -31.21
N SER A 304 3.67 14.96 -30.70
CA SER A 304 2.74 16.09 -30.80
C SER A 304 2.40 16.48 -32.25
N SER A 305 3.31 16.23 -33.20
CA SER A 305 3.08 16.41 -34.63
C SER A 305 2.64 15.11 -35.31
N LYS A 306 1.51 15.16 -36.03
CA LYS A 306 1.03 14.03 -36.86
C LYS A 306 2.06 13.55 -37.88
N TYR A 307 2.88 14.45 -38.41
CA TYR A 307 3.93 14.13 -39.38
C TYR A 307 5.08 13.38 -38.71
N LEU A 308 5.45 13.79 -37.49
CA LEU A 308 6.49 13.13 -36.71
C LEU A 308 6.04 11.75 -36.23
N CYS A 309 4.78 11.65 -35.79
CA CYS A 309 4.14 10.39 -35.39
C CYS A 309 4.25 9.34 -36.51
N TYR A 310 3.88 9.71 -37.73
CA TYR A 310 4.01 8.85 -38.92
C TYR A 310 5.46 8.39 -39.15
N ILE A 311 6.43 9.31 -39.07
CA ILE A 311 7.85 8.93 -39.25
C ILE A 311 8.29 7.95 -38.18
N LEU A 312 7.96 8.20 -36.91
CA LEU A 312 8.38 7.35 -35.79
C LEU A 312 7.75 5.96 -35.83
N GLU A 313 6.44 5.87 -36.09
CA GLU A 313 5.69 4.60 -36.06
C GLU A 313 5.77 3.82 -37.35
N ASP A 314 5.53 4.47 -38.48
CA ASP A 314 5.34 3.78 -39.75
C ASP A 314 6.65 3.59 -40.50
N ILE A 315 7.60 4.53 -40.37
CA ILE A 315 8.88 4.47 -41.08
C ILE A 315 9.98 3.88 -40.19
N ILE A 316 10.19 4.42 -38.99
CA ILE A 316 11.25 3.98 -38.08
C ILE A 316 10.86 2.74 -37.28
N LYS A 317 9.56 2.50 -37.09
CA LYS A 317 9.00 1.38 -36.31
C LYS A 317 9.33 1.45 -34.81
N ILE A 318 9.32 2.65 -34.23
CA ILE A 318 9.41 2.80 -32.76
C ILE A 318 8.10 2.27 -32.14
N PRO A 319 8.20 1.35 -31.15
CA PRO A 319 7.01 0.76 -30.54
C PRO A 319 6.24 1.79 -29.70
N ARG A 320 4.92 1.89 -29.94
CA ARG A 320 3.99 2.56 -29.03
C ARG A 320 3.57 1.60 -27.93
N LEU A 321 3.67 2.06 -26.68
CA LEU A 321 3.18 1.30 -25.54
C LEU A 321 1.67 1.44 -25.42
N ASP A 322 0.99 0.37 -25.05
CA ASP A 322 -0.34 0.46 -24.49
C ASP A 322 -0.30 1.02 -23.05
N VAL A 323 -1.46 1.49 -22.58
CA VAL A 323 -1.61 2.13 -21.27
C VAL A 323 -1.14 1.23 -20.13
N ASN A 324 -1.45 -0.07 -20.17
CA ASN A 324 -1.07 -1.00 -19.12
C ASN A 324 0.44 -1.20 -19.06
N ASN A 325 1.08 -1.43 -20.21
CA ASN A 325 2.52 -1.61 -20.28
C ASN A 325 3.29 -0.36 -19.86
N TYR A 326 2.80 0.84 -20.21
CA TYR A 326 3.41 2.09 -19.74
C TYR A 326 3.40 2.18 -18.21
N TRP A 327 2.22 2.09 -17.57
CA TRP A 327 2.14 2.25 -16.12
C TRP A 327 2.88 1.14 -15.36
N ARG A 328 2.76 -0.12 -15.79
CA ARG A 328 3.38 -1.27 -15.09
C ARG A 328 4.88 -1.37 -15.25
N ASN A 329 5.39 -1.12 -16.45
CA ASN A 329 6.80 -1.39 -16.74
C ASN A 329 7.64 -0.11 -16.70
N CYS A 330 7.04 1.07 -16.91
CA CYS A 330 7.78 2.33 -17.02
C CYS A 330 7.55 3.29 -15.86
N VAL A 331 6.48 3.12 -15.08
CA VAL A 331 6.14 4.07 -13.98
C VAL A 331 6.22 3.40 -12.61
N ILE A 332 5.35 2.44 -12.32
CA ILE A 332 5.20 1.83 -10.99
C ILE A 332 6.53 1.31 -10.38
N PRO A 333 7.40 0.62 -11.14
CA PRO A 333 8.66 0.09 -10.61
C PRO A 333 9.61 1.18 -10.11
N PHE A 334 9.47 2.40 -10.61
CA PHE A 334 10.39 3.51 -10.35
C PHE A 334 9.81 4.57 -9.41
N LEU A 335 8.56 4.42 -8.95
CA LEU A 335 7.90 5.38 -8.05
C LEU A 335 8.71 5.64 -6.78
N GLU A 336 9.20 4.58 -6.12
CA GLU A 336 9.93 4.66 -4.85
C GLU A 336 11.31 5.35 -4.98
N MET A 337 11.83 5.47 -6.21
CA MET A 337 13.12 6.12 -6.48
C MET A 337 13.00 7.65 -6.64
N GLN A 338 11.77 8.19 -6.64
CA GLN A 338 11.51 9.59 -6.93
C GLN A 338 11.39 10.46 -5.68
N SER A 339 11.51 11.78 -5.87
CA SER A 339 11.23 12.74 -4.81
C SER A 339 9.73 12.75 -4.43
N PRO A 340 9.35 13.04 -3.18
CA PRO A 340 7.94 13.08 -2.78
C PRO A 340 7.06 13.99 -3.66
N LYS A 341 7.62 15.13 -4.12
CA LYS A 341 6.94 16.06 -5.03
C LYS A 341 6.61 15.42 -6.37
N ASP A 342 7.52 14.61 -6.89
CA ASP A 342 7.35 13.94 -8.19
C ASP A 342 6.39 12.76 -8.09
N ILE A 343 6.48 11.99 -7.01
CA ILE A 343 5.50 10.94 -6.67
C ILE A 343 4.10 11.54 -6.67
N ASP A 344 3.91 12.68 -6.01
CA ASP A 344 2.60 13.31 -5.92
C ASP A 344 2.01 13.69 -7.29
N ILE A 345 2.83 14.20 -8.22
CA ILE A 345 2.41 14.55 -9.58
C ILE A 345 2.02 13.30 -10.37
N VAL A 346 2.85 12.25 -10.29
CA VAL A 346 2.64 11.01 -11.05
C VAL A 346 1.44 10.23 -10.52
N VAL A 347 1.32 10.10 -9.19
CA VAL A 347 0.22 9.37 -8.55
C VAL A 347 -1.12 10.08 -8.76
N ASP A 348 -1.17 11.41 -8.75
CA ASP A 348 -2.41 12.14 -9.05
C ASP A 348 -2.94 11.82 -10.46
N LYS A 349 -2.04 11.81 -11.46
CA LYS A 349 -2.38 11.42 -12.84
C LYS A 349 -2.79 9.96 -12.94
N LEU A 350 -2.03 9.06 -12.31
CA LEU A 350 -2.36 7.64 -12.24
C LEU A 350 -3.75 7.43 -11.64
N PHE A 351 -4.08 8.14 -10.54
CA PHE A 351 -5.35 8.00 -9.83
C PHE A 351 -6.56 8.52 -10.62
N ASN A 352 -6.36 9.46 -11.54
CA ASN A 352 -7.42 9.89 -12.47
C ASN A 352 -7.78 8.79 -13.49
N ARG A 353 -6.80 7.97 -13.89
CA ARG A 353 -6.97 6.86 -14.83
C ARG A 353 -7.28 5.53 -14.14
N PHE A 354 -6.98 5.46 -12.85
CA PHE A 354 -6.98 4.22 -12.08
C PHE A 354 -8.27 3.40 -12.21
N PRO A 355 -9.49 3.98 -12.18
CA PRO A 355 -10.72 3.19 -12.39
C PRO A 355 -10.78 2.44 -13.72
N ASP A 356 -10.17 2.98 -14.78
CA ASP A 356 -10.25 2.42 -16.14
C ASP A 356 -9.17 1.36 -16.41
N ILE A 357 -8.04 1.42 -15.71
CA ILE A 357 -6.87 0.56 -15.94
C ILE A 357 -6.66 -0.51 -14.86
N LEU A 358 -7.50 -0.50 -13.82
CA LEU A 358 -7.36 -1.38 -12.66
C LEU A 358 -7.61 -2.84 -13.04
N ASP A 359 -6.60 -3.68 -12.84
CA ASP A 359 -6.73 -5.13 -12.73
C ASP A 359 -6.06 -5.64 -11.44
N GLU A 360 -6.24 -6.93 -11.13
CA GLU A 360 -5.66 -7.52 -9.92
C GLU A 360 -4.12 -7.48 -9.89
N ARG A 361 -3.45 -7.52 -11.06
CA ARG A 361 -1.97 -7.43 -11.11
C ARG A 361 -1.50 -6.02 -10.76
N LEU A 362 -2.06 -5.01 -11.42
CA LEU A 362 -1.74 -3.60 -11.18
C LEU A 362 -2.06 -3.20 -9.74
N LYS A 363 -3.16 -3.69 -9.19
CA LYS A 363 -3.54 -3.50 -7.80
C LYS A 363 -2.47 -4.03 -6.85
N ASN A 364 -2.00 -5.26 -7.06
CA ASN A 364 -0.95 -5.86 -6.24
C ASN A 364 0.39 -5.14 -6.41
N ASP A 365 0.77 -4.83 -7.66
CA ASP A 365 2.01 -4.14 -7.97
C ASP A 365 2.06 -2.77 -7.28
N LEU A 366 1.03 -1.93 -7.48
CA LEU A 366 0.98 -0.59 -6.88
C LEU A 366 0.73 -0.64 -5.37
N GLY A 367 -0.14 -1.53 -4.90
CA GLY A 367 -0.43 -1.72 -3.48
C GLY A 367 0.81 -2.12 -2.67
N SER A 368 1.81 -2.72 -3.32
CA SER A 368 3.09 -3.10 -2.72
C SER A 368 4.18 -2.01 -2.74
N LYS A 369 3.90 -0.83 -3.33
CA LYS A 369 4.86 0.29 -3.42
C LYS A 369 4.64 1.34 -2.35
N SER A 370 5.74 1.84 -1.80
CA SER A 370 5.76 2.89 -0.79
C SER A 370 5.66 4.27 -1.42
N PHE A 371 4.44 4.81 -1.48
CA PHE A 371 4.19 6.16 -2.03
C PHE A 371 3.19 6.98 -1.23
N VAL A 372 2.54 6.39 -0.21
CA VAL A 372 1.51 7.06 0.58
C VAL A 372 2.13 7.55 1.89
N PRO A 373 2.00 8.83 2.25
CA PRO A 373 2.48 9.33 3.53
C PRO A 373 1.64 8.75 4.68
N ALA A 374 2.31 8.10 5.63
CA ALA A 374 1.70 7.64 6.88
C ALA A 374 1.63 8.78 7.91
N GLY A 375 0.45 8.99 8.48
CA GLY A 375 0.19 9.96 9.54
C GLY A 375 -0.82 9.46 10.56
N THR A 376 -1.09 10.30 11.56
CA THR A 376 -2.06 10.00 12.60
C THR A 376 -3.49 10.10 12.08
N LEU A 377 -4.45 9.60 12.86
CA LEU A 377 -5.87 9.72 12.52
C LEU A 377 -6.30 11.19 12.38
N GLU A 378 -5.77 12.08 13.21
CA GLU A 378 -6.05 13.51 13.13
C GLU A 378 -5.41 14.16 11.88
N GLU A 379 -4.17 13.79 11.54
CA GLU A 379 -3.53 14.25 10.31
C GLU A 379 -4.30 13.79 9.06
N SER A 380 -4.85 12.58 9.08
CA SER A 380 -5.73 12.04 8.04
C SER A 380 -7.03 12.85 7.90
N LYS A 381 -7.74 13.14 9.00
CA LYS A 381 -8.98 13.95 9.01
C LYS A 381 -8.79 15.41 8.60
N GLN A 382 -7.60 15.95 8.83
CA GLN A 382 -7.25 17.33 8.48
C GLN A 382 -6.59 17.43 7.09
N GLN A 383 -6.37 16.30 6.41
CA GLN A 383 -5.58 16.20 5.17
C GLN A 383 -4.22 16.91 5.29
N LYS A 384 -3.60 16.80 6.47
CA LYS A 384 -2.34 17.45 6.79
C LYS A 384 -1.19 16.48 6.55
N THR A 385 -0.18 16.92 5.81
CA THR A 385 1.05 16.14 5.62
C THR A 385 1.94 16.28 6.86
N PRO A 386 2.49 15.18 7.42
CA PRO A 386 3.44 15.24 8.52
C PRO A 386 4.69 16.05 8.16
N TYR A 387 5.36 16.67 9.14
CA TYR A 387 6.59 17.47 8.92
C TYR A 387 7.76 16.66 8.29
N LYS A 388 7.78 15.35 8.53
CA LYS A 388 8.67 14.39 7.87
C LYS A 388 7.85 13.15 7.52
N PRO A 389 7.18 13.12 6.36
CA PRO A 389 6.31 12.02 6.00
C PRO A 389 7.17 10.78 5.71
N THR A 390 6.82 9.66 6.33
CA THR A 390 7.34 8.34 5.93
C THR A 390 6.37 7.80 4.89
N LEU A 391 6.87 7.52 3.68
CA LEU A 391 6.07 6.89 2.64
C LEU A 391 6.02 5.39 2.92
N VAL A 392 4.82 4.84 2.94
CA VAL A 392 4.54 3.42 3.19
C VAL A 392 3.64 2.86 2.11
N LYS A 393 3.49 1.54 2.10
CA LYS A 393 2.65 0.84 1.14
C LYS A 393 1.17 1.03 1.51
N PRO A 394 0.26 1.18 0.53
CA PRO A 394 -1.17 1.16 0.79
C PRO A 394 -1.62 -0.02 1.66
N ILE A 395 -1.11 -1.22 1.39
CA ILE A 395 -1.48 -2.44 2.14
C ILE A 395 -1.02 -2.45 3.61
N GLU A 396 -0.14 -1.53 4.02
CA GLU A 396 0.34 -1.39 5.40
C GLU A 396 -0.50 -0.37 6.20
N LEU A 397 -1.37 0.39 5.54
CA LEU A 397 -2.20 1.44 6.15
C LEU A 397 -3.61 0.94 6.49
N PHE A 398 -4.24 1.60 7.45
CA PHE A 398 -5.62 1.34 7.86
C PHE A 398 -6.59 2.38 7.28
N ASP A 399 -7.81 1.93 6.96
CA ASP A 399 -8.89 2.79 6.48
C ASP A 399 -9.37 3.74 7.60
N PRO A 400 -9.15 5.06 7.47
CA PRO A 400 -9.49 6.03 8.50
C PRO A 400 -11.00 6.23 8.67
N GLU A 401 -11.84 5.64 7.82
CA GLU A 401 -13.30 5.64 8.00
C GLU A 401 -13.80 4.45 8.85
N LYS A 402 -12.96 3.43 9.10
CA LYS A 402 -13.33 2.24 9.88
C LYS A 402 -13.15 2.46 11.38
N LYS A 403 -14.11 3.16 11.99
CA LYS A 403 -14.09 3.51 13.43
C LYS A 403 -13.72 2.36 14.37
N LYS A 404 -14.27 1.15 14.16
CA LYS A 404 -13.98 -0.02 15.01
C LYS A 404 -12.49 -0.39 15.04
N VAL A 405 -11.78 -0.18 13.94
CA VAL A 405 -10.34 -0.42 13.80
C VAL A 405 -9.54 0.77 14.29
N ASN A 406 -9.96 1.99 13.92
CA ASN A 406 -9.27 3.22 14.31
C ASN A 406 -9.17 3.38 15.83
N ASP A 407 -10.22 3.01 16.55
CA ASP A 407 -10.30 3.10 18.02
C ASP A 407 -9.29 2.18 18.74
N LEU A 408 -8.61 1.28 18.01
CA LEU A 408 -7.58 0.38 18.51
C LEU A 408 -6.18 1.01 18.50
N PHE A 409 -5.98 2.15 17.83
CA PHE A 409 -4.69 2.84 17.75
C PHE A 409 -4.60 3.98 18.78
N PHE A 410 -3.38 4.29 19.22
CA PHE A 410 -3.11 5.49 20.00
C PHE A 410 -3.01 6.70 19.08
N GLU A 411 -3.28 7.90 19.61
CA GLU A 411 -3.43 9.13 18.81
C GLU A 411 -2.14 9.55 18.08
N ASP A 412 -0.98 9.17 18.60
CA ASP A 412 0.34 9.46 18.04
C ASP A 412 0.80 8.45 16.98
N GLU A 413 0.07 7.36 16.77
CA GLU A 413 0.45 6.32 15.81
C GLU A 413 0.19 6.74 14.37
N ARG A 414 1.23 6.61 13.53
CA ARG A 414 1.18 6.97 12.12
C ARG A 414 0.91 5.76 11.24
N VAL A 415 -0.33 5.32 11.21
CA VAL A 415 -0.77 4.12 10.47
C VAL A 415 -1.93 4.39 9.51
N PHE A 416 -2.27 5.67 9.32
CA PHE A 416 -3.36 6.11 8.44
C PHE A 416 -2.80 6.92 7.26
N PRO A 417 -3.49 6.93 6.10
CA PRO A 417 -3.11 7.78 4.99
C PRO A 417 -3.26 9.26 5.38
N ALA A 418 -2.24 10.07 5.07
CA ALA A 418 -2.18 11.49 5.42
C ALA A 418 -2.11 12.41 4.19
N GLY A 419 -2.11 13.73 4.42
CA GLY A 419 -2.13 14.71 3.33
C GLY A 419 -3.38 14.55 2.44
N LYS A 420 -3.21 14.67 1.12
CA LYS A 420 -4.30 14.50 0.14
C LYS A 420 -4.95 13.10 0.11
N TYR A 421 -4.32 12.11 0.74
CA TYR A 421 -4.80 10.73 0.81
C TYR A 421 -5.70 10.47 2.03
N GLY A 422 -5.80 11.42 2.95
CA GLY A 422 -6.67 11.32 4.12
C GLY A 422 -8.16 11.54 3.80
N ILE A 423 -8.98 11.58 4.84
CA ILE A 423 -10.44 11.75 4.71
C ILE A 423 -10.75 13.11 4.08
N SER A 424 -11.34 13.10 2.89
CA SER A 424 -11.76 14.33 2.22
C SER A 424 -13.03 14.91 2.85
N ARG A 425 -13.04 16.23 3.06
CA ARG A 425 -14.24 16.97 3.47
C ARG A 425 -15.15 17.33 2.30
N SER A 426 -14.65 17.17 1.07
CA SER A 426 -15.39 17.41 -0.16
C SER A 426 -15.85 16.09 -0.75
N PHE A 427 -17.16 15.94 -0.96
CA PHE A 427 -17.73 14.78 -1.65
C PHE A 427 -17.16 14.59 -3.07
N PHE A 428 -16.66 15.67 -3.69
CA PHE A 428 -16.12 15.65 -5.05
C PHE A 428 -14.63 15.28 -5.10
N ASP A 429 -13.93 15.24 -3.97
CA ASP A 429 -12.46 15.15 -3.90
C ASP A 429 -11.97 13.97 -3.03
N ASN A 430 -12.75 12.88 -2.97
CA ASN A 430 -12.39 11.66 -2.22
C ASN A 430 -11.67 10.59 -3.08
N LYS A 431 -11.25 10.94 -4.31
CA LYS A 431 -10.68 9.97 -5.26
C LYS A 431 -9.46 9.23 -4.70
N PHE A 432 -8.64 9.91 -3.89
CA PHE A 432 -7.41 9.33 -3.36
C PHE A 432 -7.71 8.21 -2.37
N LEU A 433 -8.53 8.47 -1.36
CA LEU A 433 -8.88 7.46 -0.37
C LEU A 433 -9.67 6.30 -1.00
N GLU A 434 -10.60 6.58 -1.92
CA GLU A 434 -11.33 5.53 -2.65
C GLU A 434 -10.41 4.63 -3.49
N ASN A 435 -9.41 5.20 -4.16
CA ASN A 435 -8.42 4.41 -4.87
C ASN A 435 -7.50 3.62 -3.90
N LEU A 436 -7.18 4.18 -2.72
CA LEU A 436 -6.45 3.43 -1.69
C LEU A 436 -7.25 2.25 -1.14
N LYS A 437 -8.57 2.38 -0.96
CA LYS A 437 -9.48 1.26 -0.64
C LYS A 437 -9.40 0.15 -1.68
N LYS A 438 -9.40 0.51 -2.97
CA LYS A 438 -9.21 -0.44 -4.07
C LYS A 438 -7.83 -1.09 -4.06
N LEU A 439 -6.79 -0.37 -3.60
CA LEU A 439 -5.42 -0.88 -3.42
C LEU A 439 -5.22 -1.75 -2.18
N GLY A 440 -6.23 -1.87 -1.31
CA GLY A 440 -6.22 -2.82 -0.19
C GLY A 440 -5.71 -2.23 1.12
N ILE A 441 -5.94 -0.93 1.40
CA ILE A 441 -5.83 -0.46 2.79
C ILE A 441 -6.71 -1.31 3.70
N LYS A 442 -6.23 -1.55 4.92
CA LYS A 442 -6.81 -2.51 5.85
C LYS A 442 -8.10 -1.98 6.45
N THR A 443 -9.17 -2.76 6.34
CA THR A 443 -10.47 -2.48 6.98
C THR A 443 -10.74 -3.34 8.23
N SER A 444 -9.86 -4.31 8.48
CA SER A 444 -9.80 -5.19 9.64
C SER A 444 -8.33 -5.47 9.99
N LEU A 445 -8.07 -5.95 11.20
CA LEU A 445 -6.73 -6.35 11.62
C LEU A 445 -6.46 -7.80 11.18
N THR A 446 -5.27 -8.05 10.67
CA THR A 446 -4.75 -9.43 10.52
C THR A 446 -4.25 -9.96 11.88
N THR A 447 -3.92 -11.25 11.94
CA THR A 447 -3.27 -11.85 13.12
C THR A 447 -1.95 -11.14 13.46
N ASP A 448 -1.13 -10.82 12.46
CA ASP A 448 0.11 -10.06 12.62
C ASP A 448 -0.13 -8.65 13.19
N ASP A 449 -1.19 -7.97 12.71
CA ASP A 449 -1.57 -6.66 13.24
C ASP A 449 -1.95 -6.76 14.71
N ILE A 450 -2.72 -7.78 15.11
CA ILE A 450 -3.09 -8.00 16.52
C ILE A 450 -1.87 -8.29 17.37
N ILE A 451 -0.93 -9.13 16.91
CA ILE A 451 0.33 -9.39 17.62
C ILE A 451 1.09 -8.08 17.81
N PHE A 452 1.19 -7.26 16.76
CA PHE A 452 1.81 -5.94 16.83
C PHE A 452 1.09 -5.01 17.82
N ARG A 453 -0.25 -5.01 17.85
CA ARG A 453 -1.03 -4.25 18.84
C ARG A 453 -0.73 -4.70 20.27
N ILE A 454 -0.73 -6.01 20.54
CA ILE A 454 -0.41 -6.57 21.87
C ILE A 454 0.99 -6.12 22.30
N ASN A 455 1.99 -6.25 21.42
CA ASN A 455 3.36 -5.83 21.70
C ASN A 455 3.46 -4.32 21.93
N THR A 456 2.68 -3.51 21.21
CA THR A 456 2.63 -2.06 21.39
C THR A 456 2.05 -1.68 22.75
N ILE A 457 0.97 -2.34 23.18
CA ILE A 457 0.38 -2.19 24.51
C ILE A 457 1.42 -2.55 25.59
N MET A 458 2.11 -3.68 25.45
CA MET A 458 3.15 -4.14 26.37
C MET A 458 4.31 -3.14 26.49
N LYS A 459 4.78 -2.61 25.36
CA LYS A 459 5.86 -1.61 25.34
C LYS A 459 5.42 -0.32 26.02
N ARG A 460 4.22 0.19 25.73
CA ARG A 460 3.71 1.44 26.31
C ARG A 460 3.42 1.31 27.81
N LYS A 461 2.98 0.14 28.27
CA LYS A 461 2.80 -0.17 29.70
C LYS A 461 4.10 0.09 30.48
N GLN A 462 5.26 -0.22 29.90
CA GLN A 462 6.57 -0.04 30.54
C GLN A 462 7.09 1.41 30.49
N SER A 463 6.72 2.17 29.45
CA SER A 463 7.35 3.46 29.15
C SER A 463 6.44 4.68 29.39
N SER A 464 5.19 4.51 29.78
CA SER A 464 4.19 5.60 29.86
C SER A 464 3.49 5.67 31.21
N ASN A 465 3.23 6.90 31.64
CA ASN A 465 2.44 7.20 32.84
C ASN A 465 0.93 7.16 32.57
N ILE A 466 0.51 6.94 31.31
CA ILE A 466 -0.89 7.02 30.87
C ILE A 466 -1.56 5.62 30.94
N GLN A 467 -1.53 5.01 32.12
CA GLN A 467 -1.99 3.62 32.31
C GLN A 467 -3.47 3.43 31.98
N ASP A 468 -4.32 4.43 32.26
CA ASP A 468 -5.76 4.37 32.00
C ASP A 468 -6.11 4.23 30.50
N PHE A 469 -5.44 5.00 29.64
CA PHE A 469 -5.71 4.96 28.21
C PHE A 469 -5.19 3.67 27.57
N ILE A 470 -4.05 3.15 28.05
CA ILE A 470 -3.52 1.84 27.64
C ILE A 470 -4.51 0.74 28.02
N HIS A 471 -5.07 0.79 29.23
CA HIS A 471 -6.07 -0.16 29.70
C HIS A 471 -7.35 -0.13 28.85
N ILE A 472 -7.85 1.06 28.53
CA ILE A 472 -8.99 1.24 27.61
C ILE A 472 -8.68 0.68 26.23
N ASN A 473 -7.49 0.95 25.68
CA ASN A 473 -7.10 0.48 24.35
C ASN A 473 -6.98 -1.05 24.32
N ALA A 474 -6.36 -1.66 25.33
CA ALA A 474 -6.31 -3.11 25.48
C ALA A 474 -7.71 -3.73 25.60
N LYS A 475 -8.66 -3.05 26.26
CA LYS A 475 -10.05 -3.53 26.40
C LYS A 475 -10.78 -3.50 25.07
N LYS A 476 -10.56 -2.45 24.27
CA LYS A 476 -11.06 -2.37 22.90
C LYS A 476 -10.46 -3.45 22.01
N LEU A 477 -9.16 -3.72 22.12
CA LEU A 477 -8.49 -4.79 21.38
C LEU A 477 -9.05 -6.17 21.76
N PHE A 478 -9.19 -6.45 23.06
CA PHE A 478 -9.77 -7.71 23.53
C PHE A 478 -11.18 -7.91 22.97
N LYS A 479 -12.03 -6.88 23.07
CA LYS A 479 -13.38 -6.90 22.51
C LYS A 479 -13.38 -7.11 20.99
N TYR A 480 -12.44 -6.49 20.27
CA TYR A 480 -12.30 -6.68 18.83
C TYR A 480 -11.94 -8.13 18.49
N ILE A 481 -11.01 -8.74 19.22
CA ILE A 481 -10.62 -10.14 19.02
C ILE A 481 -11.81 -11.07 19.27
N ASP A 482 -12.54 -10.89 20.36
CA ASP A 482 -13.74 -11.69 20.67
C ASP A 482 -14.81 -11.57 19.57
N GLU A 483 -15.08 -10.35 19.10
CA GLU A 483 -16.11 -10.10 18.08
C GLU A 483 -15.73 -10.60 16.68
N ASN A 484 -14.43 -10.78 16.38
CA ASN A 484 -13.93 -11.19 15.06
C ASN A 484 -13.20 -12.53 15.10
N TRP A 485 -13.32 -13.29 16.19
CA TRP A 485 -12.52 -14.49 16.43
C TRP A 485 -12.62 -15.51 15.29
N ASP A 486 -13.82 -15.81 14.83
CA ASP A 486 -14.05 -16.82 13.79
C ASP A 486 -13.41 -16.45 12.44
N GLN A 487 -13.20 -15.15 12.18
CA GLN A 487 -12.49 -14.68 10.97
C GLN A 487 -10.97 -14.78 11.12
N LEU A 488 -10.46 -14.70 12.36
CA LEU A 488 -9.04 -14.76 12.69
C LEU A 488 -8.53 -16.21 12.78
N THR A 489 -9.39 -17.17 13.09
CA THR A 489 -9.01 -18.58 13.31
C THR A 489 -8.78 -19.40 12.04
N ASN A 490 -9.04 -18.86 10.85
CA ASN A 490 -8.69 -19.55 9.60
C ASN A 490 -7.16 -19.64 9.37
N THR A 491 -6.37 -19.00 10.22
CA THR A 491 -4.90 -19.05 10.20
C THR A 491 -4.38 -19.82 11.42
N ASP A 492 -4.14 -21.12 11.24
CA ASP A 492 -3.45 -22.00 12.21
C ASP A 492 -2.01 -21.52 12.46
N SER A 493 -1.82 -20.49 13.29
CA SER A 493 -0.49 -20.03 13.69
C SER A 493 -0.32 -20.13 15.21
N THR A 494 0.56 -21.03 15.63
CA THR A 494 1.01 -21.17 17.03
C THR A 494 1.54 -19.84 17.59
N ILE A 495 2.11 -18.99 16.73
CA ILE A 495 2.60 -17.65 17.06
C ILE A 495 1.46 -16.75 17.56
N PHE A 496 0.31 -16.72 16.89
CA PHE A 496 -0.82 -15.88 17.29
C PHE A 496 -1.39 -16.30 18.64
N SER A 497 -1.60 -17.60 18.84
CA SER A 497 -2.04 -18.14 20.13
C SER A 497 -1.04 -17.83 21.25
N ASN A 498 0.27 -17.99 20.99
CA ASN A 498 1.32 -17.67 21.96
C ASN A 498 1.36 -16.18 22.31
N ALA A 499 1.11 -15.29 21.34
CA ALA A 499 1.04 -13.86 21.59
C ALA A 499 -0.15 -13.48 22.49
N ILE A 500 -1.31 -14.12 22.31
CA ILE A 500 -2.49 -13.93 23.16
C ILE A 500 -2.25 -14.49 24.57
N LEU A 501 -1.72 -15.70 24.68
CA LEU A 501 -1.60 -16.45 25.93
C LEU A 501 -0.38 -16.07 26.77
N GLY A 502 0.75 -15.75 26.14
CA GLY A 502 2.02 -15.52 26.83
C GLY A 502 2.22 -14.12 27.41
N ASN A 503 1.51 -13.12 26.88
CA ASN A 503 1.72 -11.70 27.23
C ASN A 503 0.76 -11.20 28.32
N GLU A 504 1.23 -10.28 29.17
CA GLU A 504 0.44 -9.61 30.20
C GLU A 504 -0.31 -8.37 29.66
N TRP A 505 -1.22 -8.59 28.73
CA TRP A 505 -1.91 -7.51 28.02
C TRP A 505 -3.42 -7.45 28.32
N ILE A 506 -4.00 -8.46 28.98
CA ILE A 506 -5.44 -8.45 29.27
C ILE A 506 -5.75 -7.38 30.32
N PRO A 507 -6.67 -6.45 30.03
CA PRO A 507 -6.98 -5.32 30.91
C PRO A 507 -7.90 -5.77 32.06
N THR A 508 -7.29 -6.06 33.20
CA THR A 508 -8.01 -6.54 34.39
C THR A 508 -8.16 -5.46 35.44
N THR A 509 -9.08 -5.66 36.37
CA THR A 509 -9.21 -4.89 37.61
C THR A 509 -9.12 -5.85 38.79
N ASN A 510 -8.52 -5.38 39.88
CA ASN A 510 -8.54 -6.13 41.14
C ASN A 510 -9.76 -5.71 41.99
N GLU A 511 -9.87 -6.27 43.19
CA GLU A 511 -10.93 -6.00 44.16
C GLU A 511 -11.12 -4.52 44.52
N SER A 512 -10.04 -3.74 44.53
CA SER A 512 -10.09 -2.31 44.86
C SER A 512 -10.43 -1.43 43.65
N GLY A 513 -10.70 -2.04 42.49
CA GLY A 513 -10.93 -1.33 41.23
C GLY A 513 -9.66 -0.78 40.59
N LYS A 514 -8.48 -1.15 41.12
CA LYS A 514 -7.18 -0.79 40.54
C LYS A 514 -7.01 -1.55 39.24
N LYS A 515 -6.81 -0.79 38.16
CA LYS A 515 -6.54 -1.31 36.83
C LYS A 515 -5.15 -1.94 36.77
N SER A 516 -5.06 -3.10 36.16
CA SER A 516 -3.85 -3.88 35.96
C SER A 516 -3.89 -4.61 34.61
N PHE A 517 -2.80 -5.31 34.29
CA PHE A 517 -2.75 -6.18 33.13
C PHE A 517 -2.26 -7.56 33.53
N SER A 518 -2.92 -8.59 33.02
CA SER A 518 -2.67 -9.98 33.40
C SER A 518 -2.49 -10.86 32.16
N LYS A 519 -1.89 -12.04 32.35
CA LYS A 519 -1.96 -13.12 31.35
C LYS A 519 -3.31 -13.84 31.49
N PRO A 520 -3.82 -14.48 30.43
CA PRO A 520 -5.06 -15.26 30.50
C PRO A 520 -5.10 -16.29 31.65
N GLN A 521 -3.98 -16.96 31.90
CA GLN A 521 -3.86 -17.98 32.95
C GLN A 521 -3.88 -17.41 34.39
N ASP A 522 -3.62 -16.11 34.54
CA ASP A 522 -3.49 -15.43 35.84
C ASP A 522 -4.74 -14.61 36.20
N CYS A 523 -5.77 -14.61 35.36
CA CYS A 523 -7.01 -13.86 35.59
C CYS A 523 -8.26 -14.62 35.13
N TYR A 524 -9.42 -14.07 35.46
CA TYR A 524 -10.72 -14.62 35.09
C TYR A 524 -11.60 -13.55 34.45
N TYR A 525 -12.61 -13.98 33.69
CA TYR A 525 -13.61 -13.07 33.12
C TYR A 525 -14.82 -12.88 34.03
N GLN A 526 -15.63 -11.87 33.69
CA GLN A 526 -16.75 -11.37 34.47
C GLN A 526 -17.70 -12.44 35.04
N LYS A 527 -17.92 -13.56 34.34
CA LYS A 527 -18.80 -14.64 34.81
C LYS A 527 -18.39 -15.21 36.16
N TYR A 528 -17.08 -15.30 36.41
CA TYR A 528 -16.53 -15.88 37.64
C TYR A 528 -16.10 -14.84 38.66
N LYS A 529 -16.42 -13.54 38.45
CA LYS A 529 -16.04 -12.43 39.34
C LYS A 529 -16.22 -12.80 40.82
N TYR A 530 -17.43 -13.19 41.22
CA TYR A 530 -17.75 -13.43 42.63
C TYR A 530 -17.14 -14.70 43.24
N LEU A 531 -16.55 -15.58 42.43
CA LEU A 531 -15.83 -16.76 42.93
C LEU A 531 -14.35 -16.47 43.24
N VAL A 532 -13.78 -15.42 42.65
CA VAL A 532 -12.31 -15.22 42.65
C VAL A 532 -11.84 -13.76 42.74
N CYS A 533 -12.73 -12.77 42.85
CA CYS A 533 -12.35 -11.34 42.74
C CYS A 533 -11.34 -10.82 43.77
N PHE A 534 -11.12 -11.50 44.90
CA PHE A 534 -10.10 -11.15 45.90
C PHE A 534 -8.79 -11.92 45.73
N VAL A 535 -8.80 -12.99 44.93
CA VAL A 535 -7.64 -13.89 44.75
C VAL A 535 -7.07 -13.84 43.35
N ALA A 536 -7.83 -13.32 42.38
CA ALA A 536 -7.41 -13.16 41.00
C ALA A 536 -8.01 -11.88 40.37
N PRO A 537 -7.25 -11.18 39.50
CA PRO A 537 -7.76 -10.07 38.71
C PRO A 537 -8.91 -10.48 37.79
N ILE A 538 -9.85 -9.57 37.54
CA ILE A 538 -11.05 -9.80 36.72
C ILE A 538 -11.01 -8.95 35.46
N LEU A 539 -11.27 -9.57 34.31
CA LEU A 539 -11.63 -8.87 33.09
C LEU A 539 -13.12 -8.49 33.14
N GLU A 540 -13.40 -7.21 33.27
CA GLU A 540 -14.76 -6.64 33.24
C GLU A 540 -15.34 -6.60 31.81
N TYR A 541 -15.50 -7.78 31.21
CA TYR A 541 -16.09 -7.99 29.89
C TYR A 541 -16.73 -9.38 29.81
N ASN A 542 -17.92 -9.43 29.22
CA ASN A 542 -18.62 -10.68 28.93
C ASN A 542 -18.22 -11.16 27.53
N ILE A 543 -17.49 -12.27 27.50
CA ILE A 543 -17.01 -12.91 26.27
C ILE A 543 -18.19 -13.55 25.53
N LYS A 544 -18.27 -13.29 24.23
CA LYS A 544 -19.33 -13.79 23.35
C LYS A 544 -18.90 -15.03 22.58
N ASN A 545 -17.67 -15.08 22.10
CA ASN A 545 -17.19 -16.18 21.26
C ASN A 545 -16.75 -17.39 22.12
N VAL A 546 -17.40 -18.54 21.89
CA VAL A 546 -17.15 -19.77 22.65
C VAL A 546 -15.78 -20.38 22.35
N ASN A 547 -15.28 -20.26 21.11
CA ASN A 547 -13.98 -20.79 20.72
C ASN A 547 -12.84 -19.95 21.31
N PHE A 548 -13.01 -18.63 21.35
CA PHE A 548 -12.05 -17.75 22.03
C PHE A 548 -11.99 -18.05 23.53
N LEU A 549 -13.15 -18.25 24.16
CA LEU A 549 -13.25 -18.66 25.56
C LEU A 549 -12.49 -19.98 25.85
N LYS A 550 -12.60 -20.95 24.93
CA LYS A 550 -11.85 -22.22 25.02
C LYS A 550 -10.34 -22.02 24.89
N LEU A 551 -9.88 -21.15 23.98
CA LEU A 551 -8.45 -20.85 23.84
C LEU A 551 -7.87 -20.28 25.14
N LEU A 552 -8.59 -19.36 25.79
CA LEU A 552 -8.18 -18.75 27.05
C LEU A 552 -8.28 -19.70 28.26
N ASN A 553 -8.84 -20.90 28.07
CA ASN A 553 -9.15 -21.88 29.11
C ASN A 553 -10.11 -21.34 30.19
N TRP A 554 -10.99 -20.40 29.81
CA TRP A 554 -11.96 -19.76 30.70
C TRP A 554 -13.36 -20.37 30.61
N ASN A 555 -13.52 -21.42 29.82
CA ASN A 555 -14.73 -22.25 29.80
C ASN A 555 -14.79 -23.25 30.97
N ILE A 556 -13.76 -23.29 31.80
CA ILE A 556 -13.65 -24.16 32.98
C ILE A 556 -13.93 -23.33 34.23
N TYR A 557 -14.62 -23.95 35.20
CA TYR A 557 -14.83 -23.33 36.51
C TYR A 557 -13.51 -23.05 37.22
N PRO A 558 -13.46 -22.02 38.09
CA PRO A 558 -12.30 -21.80 38.94
C PRO A 558 -11.94 -23.04 39.77
N ASN A 559 -10.64 -23.23 39.99
CA ASN A 559 -10.13 -24.28 40.86
C ASN A 559 -10.69 -24.10 42.28
N VAL A 560 -11.11 -25.21 42.91
CA VAL A 560 -11.64 -25.26 44.27
C VAL A 560 -10.74 -24.56 45.29
N ASP A 561 -9.43 -24.65 45.17
CA ASP A 561 -8.47 -23.98 46.05
C ASP A 561 -8.59 -22.45 45.96
N MET A 562 -8.86 -21.91 44.75
CA MET A 562 -9.07 -20.48 44.57
C MET A 562 -10.39 -20.03 45.20
N VAL A 563 -11.45 -20.82 45.04
CA VAL A 563 -12.76 -20.54 45.65
C VAL A 563 -12.68 -20.59 47.18
N LEU A 564 -11.94 -21.55 47.74
CA LEU A 564 -11.73 -21.64 49.19
C LEU A 564 -10.85 -20.50 49.72
N LYS A 565 -9.82 -20.08 48.97
CA LYS A 565 -9.03 -18.88 49.31
C LYS A 565 -9.87 -17.61 49.28
N GLN A 566 -10.76 -17.46 48.29
CA GLN A 566 -11.73 -16.37 48.22
C GLN A 566 -12.60 -16.33 49.48
N LEU A 567 -13.16 -17.48 49.88
CA LEU A 567 -13.98 -17.57 51.10
C LEU A 567 -13.18 -17.22 52.35
N THR A 568 -11.96 -17.73 52.46
CA THR A 568 -11.05 -17.44 53.59
C THR A 568 -10.76 -15.94 53.68
N PHE A 569 -10.52 -15.29 52.55
CA PHE A 569 -10.30 -13.83 52.50
C PHE A 569 -11.53 -13.06 52.98
N CYS A 570 -12.73 -13.47 52.57
CA CYS A 570 -13.99 -12.90 53.06
C CYS A 570 -14.13 -13.04 54.57
N CYS A 571 -13.85 -14.23 55.12
CA CYS A 571 -13.88 -14.47 56.56
C CYS A 571 -12.91 -13.55 57.31
N GLU A 572 -11.65 -13.49 56.86
CA GLU A 572 -10.63 -12.63 57.48
C GLU A 572 -10.99 -11.14 57.42
N SER A 573 -11.55 -10.69 56.30
CA SER A 573 -11.93 -9.29 56.09
C SER A 573 -13.06 -8.88 57.03
N VAL A 574 -14.07 -9.74 57.20
CA VAL A 574 -15.15 -9.52 58.17
C VAL A 574 -14.61 -9.49 59.60
N THR A 575 -13.74 -10.42 59.99
CA THR A 575 -13.12 -10.43 61.33
C THR A 575 -12.30 -9.17 61.61
N ARG A 576 -11.69 -8.56 60.58
CA ARG A 576 -10.95 -7.28 60.68
C ARG A 576 -11.84 -6.03 60.61
N GLY A 577 -13.17 -6.18 60.51
CA GLY A 577 -14.11 -5.06 60.39
C GLY A 577 -14.11 -4.38 59.02
N GLN A 578 -13.60 -5.06 57.98
CA GLN A 578 -13.48 -4.56 56.60
C GLN A 578 -14.40 -5.34 55.65
N SER A 579 -15.68 -5.46 55.99
CA SER A 579 -16.63 -6.26 55.21
C SER A 579 -16.74 -5.78 53.76
N PRO A 580 -16.56 -6.68 52.77
CA PRO A 580 -16.76 -6.36 51.36
C PRO A 580 -18.16 -5.81 51.04
N LYS A 581 -18.24 -4.83 50.13
CA LYS A 581 -19.53 -4.29 49.66
C LYS A 581 -20.43 -5.33 49.00
N GLU A 582 -19.85 -6.31 48.32
CA GLU A 582 -20.55 -7.36 47.58
C GLU A 582 -20.50 -8.72 48.31
N LEU A 583 -20.28 -8.72 49.64
CA LEU A 583 -20.06 -9.94 50.44
C LEU A 583 -21.15 -10.99 50.25
N GLU A 584 -22.42 -10.61 50.30
CA GLU A 584 -23.55 -11.54 50.14
C GLU A 584 -23.54 -12.21 48.75
N LEU A 585 -23.27 -11.45 47.69
CA LEU A 585 -23.20 -11.98 46.31
C LEU A 585 -22.04 -12.96 46.14
N ILE A 586 -20.93 -12.69 46.81
CA ILE A 586 -19.75 -13.56 46.85
C ILE A 586 -20.10 -14.86 47.57
N CYS A 587 -20.63 -14.78 48.79
CA CYS A 587 -21.02 -15.96 49.57
C CYS A 587 -22.06 -16.81 48.83
N ASN A 588 -23.11 -16.20 48.28
CA ASN A 588 -24.11 -16.90 47.47
C ASN A 588 -23.50 -17.61 46.27
N SER A 589 -22.57 -16.96 45.56
CA SER A 589 -21.89 -17.58 44.42
C SER A 589 -21.04 -18.79 44.85
N ILE A 590 -20.36 -18.69 45.99
CA ILE A 590 -19.56 -19.78 46.58
C ILE A 590 -20.46 -20.93 47.04
N TYR A 591 -21.56 -20.66 47.74
CA TYR A 591 -22.49 -21.71 48.17
C TYR A 591 -23.15 -22.40 46.97
N ASN A 592 -23.51 -21.66 45.93
CA ASN A 592 -23.98 -22.25 44.69
C ASN A 592 -22.91 -23.15 44.04
N TYR A 593 -21.64 -22.73 44.01
CA TYR A 593 -20.53 -23.57 43.54
C TYR A 593 -20.41 -24.86 44.36
N MET A 594 -20.51 -24.77 45.68
CA MET A 594 -20.45 -25.92 46.58
C MET A 594 -21.66 -26.86 46.40
N ASN A 595 -22.85 -26.29 46.18
CA ASN A 595 -24.07 -27.06 45.93
C ASN A 595 -24.00 -27.80 44.59
N LEU A 596 -23.48 -27.17 43.54
CA LEU A 596 -23.22 -27.83 42.25
C LEU A 596 -22.18 -28.95 42.40
N ALA A 597 -21.13 -28.75 43.21
CA ALA A 597 -20.16 -29.80 43.50
C ALA A 597 -20.80 -30.98 44.26
N LEU A 598 -21.69 -30.72 45.23
CA LEU A 598 -22.45 -31.78 45.90
C LEU A 598 -23.28 -32.60 44.89
N GLN A 599 -23.89 -31.94 43.91
CA GLN A 599 -24.76 -32.60 42.91
C GLN A 599 -23.99 -33.38 41.85
N HIS A 600 -22.82 -32.88 41.42
CA HIS A 600 -22.15 -33.37 40.22
C HIS A 600 -20.71 -33.85 40.42
N ASN A 601 -20.05 -33.49 41.53
CA ASN A 601 -18.65 -33.82 41.77
C ASN A 601 -18.33 -34.01 43.26
N MET A 602 -18.70 -35.20 43.77
CA MET A 602 -18.53 -35.56 45.18
C MET A 602 -17.07 -35.49 45.67
N SER A 603 -16.07 -35.70 44.80
CA SER A 603 -14.65 -35.55 45.20
C SER A 603 -14.29 -34.12 45.58
N ILE A 604 -14.70 -33.13 44.77
CA ILE A 604 -14.49 -31.71 45.07
C ILE A 604 -15.30 -31.31 46.31
N PHE A 605 -16.55 -31.78 46.41
CA PHE A 605 -17.39 -31.51 47.59
C PHE A 605 -16.74 -32.02 48.88
N ASN A 606 -16.27 -33.28 48.90
CA ASN A 606 -15.60 -33.85 50.07
C ASN A 606 -14.31 -33.10 50.42
N TYR A 607 -13.56 -32.64 49.43
CA TYR A 607 -12.39 -31.78 49.65
C TYR A 607 -12.77 -30.46 50.34
N MET A 608 -13.80 -29.77 49.84
CA MET A 608 -14.32 -28.54 50.46
C MET A 608 -14.82 -28.78 51.88
N LYS A 609 -15.61 -29.85 52.09
CA LYS A 609 -16.14 -30.23 53.40
C LYS A 609 -15.03 -30.45 54.42
N ASN A 610 -13.97 -31.16 54.04
CA ASN A 610 -12.82 -31.38 54.91
C ASN A 610 -12.04 -30.09 55.19
N HIS A 611 -11.86 -29.23 54.17
CA HIS A 611 -11.15 -27.95 54.34
C HIS A 611 -11.88 -26.96 55.25
N LEU A 612 -13.22 -26.99 55.25
CA LEU A 612 -14.09 -26.09 56.03
C LEU A 612 -14.49 -26.66 57.40
N LYS A 613 -14.13 -27.92 57.70
CA LYS A 613 -14.40 -28.54 58.98
C LYS A 613 -13.80 -27.71 60.12
N ASN A 614 -14.60 -27.42 61.14
CA ASN A 614 -14.24 -26.62 62.31
C ASN A 614 -13.83 -25.17 61.99
N LYS A 615 -14.16 -24.64 60.80
CA LYS A 615 -13.93 -23.24 60.44
C LYS A 615 -15.24 -22.46 60.43
N SER A 616 -15.19 -21.17 60.69
CA SER A 616 -16.33 -20.27 60.54
C SER A 616 -16.42 -19.79 59.10
N TRP A 617 -17.41 -20.27 58.35
CA TRP A 617 -17.55 -20.01 56.91
C TRP A 617 -18.98 -19.72 56.46
N ILE A 618 -19.96 -19.88 57.35
CA ILE A 618 -21.37 -19.61 57.08
C ILE A 618 -21.66 -18.16 57.46
N LEU A 619 -22.01 -17.33 56.49
CA LEU A 619 -22.37 -15.93 56.72
C LEU A 619 -23.73 -15.84 57.41
N CYS A 620 -23.79 -15.31 58.63
CA CYS A 620 -25.02 -15.06 59.37
C CYS A 620 -25.08 -13.58 59.76
N GLY A 621 -25.89 -12.80 59.04
CA GLY A 621 -25.85 -11.34 59.09
C GLY A 621 -24.47 -10.84 58.68
N ASP A 622 -23.82 -10.08 59.56
CA ASP A 622 -22.49 -9.50 59.29
C ASP A 622 -21.32 -10.35 59.82
N THR A 623 -21.56 -11.58 60.29
CA THR A 623 -20.53 -12.43 60.92
C THR A 623 -20.49 -13.83 60.34
N PHE A 624 -19.30 -14.42 60.25
CA PHE A 624 -19.15 -15.82 59.86
C PHE A 624 -19.22 -16.75 61.07
N ARG A 625 -19.94 -17.86 60.92
CA ARG A 625 -20.20 -18.88 61.95
C ARG A 625 -19.75 -20.26 61.47
N SER A 626 -19.38 -21.10 62.43
CA SER A 626 -19.06 -22.51 62.20
C SER A 626 -20.33 -23.36 62.12
N THR A 627 -20.20 -24.60 61.66
CA THR A 627 -21.34 -25.52 61.51
C THR A 627 -22.03 -25.85 62.82
N ASP A 628 -21.30 -25.80 63.94
CA ASP A 628 -21.84 -26.11 65.28
C ASP A 628 -22.65 -24.94 65.85
N GLU A 629 -22.35 -23.71 65.42
CA GLU A 629 -22.99 -22.46 65.83
C GLU A 629 -24.23 -22.10 64.99
N VAL A 630 -24.65 -22.96 64.05
CA VAL A 630 -25.78 -22.67 63.16
C VAL A 630 -26.77 -23.83 63.15
N VAL A 631 -28.07 -23.51 63.19
CA VAL A 631 -29.17 -24.47 63.05
C VAL A 631 -30.16 -24.00 61.99
N ILE A 632 -30.85 -24.95 61.35
CA ILE A 632 -31.85 -24.64 60.33
C ILE A 632 -33.09 -24.01 60.96
N ASP A 633 -33.62 -24.65 62.01
CA ASP A 633 -34.73 -24.11 62.77
C ASP A 633 -34.30 -23.74 64.20
N LEU A 634 -34.52 -22.47 64.53
CA LEU A 634 -34.35 -21.90 65.86
C LEU A 634 -35.71 -21.32 66.27
N PRO A 635 -36.29 -21.76 67.40
CA PRO A 635 -37.53 -21.21 67.92
C PRO A 635 -37.41 -19.70 68.20
N ASP A 636 -38.39 -18.90 67.79
CA ASP A 636 -38.37 -17.43 67.94
C ASP A 636 -38.18 -17.00 69.40
N LYS A 637 -38.67 -17.80 70.36
CA LYS A 637 -38.52 -17.57 71.81
C LYS A 637 -37.06 -17.65 72.31
N LEU A 638 -36.16 -18.23 71.53
CA LEU A 638 -34.74 -18.38 71.85
C LEU A 638 -33.84 -17.40 71.07
N THR A 639 -34.44 -16.43 70.36
CA THR A 639 -33.71 -15.37 69.66
C THR A 639 -33.37 -14.23 70.63
N GLY A 640 -32.08 -13.87 70.79
CA GLY A 640 -31.63 -12.84 71.74
C GLY A 640 -30.28 -13.13 72.44
N SER A 641 -30.02 -12.45 73.57
CA SER A 641 -28.76 -12.35 74.34
C SER A 641 -28.08 -13.67 74.77
N TYR A 642 -28.74 -14.81 74.55
CA TYR A 642 -28.33 -16.17 74.94
C TYR A 642 -27.83 -17.02 73.77
N SER A 643 -27.86 -16.50 72.55
CA SER A 643 -27.63 -17.26 71.32
C SER A 643 -26.13 -17.49 71.04
N LEU A 644 -25.58 -18.58 71.55
CA LEU A 644 -24.36 -19.22 71.00
C LEU A 644 -24.61 -19.84 69.62
N VAL A 645 -25.88 -20.07 69.28
CA VAL A 645 -26.32 -20.73 68.05
C VAL A 645 -27.27 -19.82 67.29
N THR A 646 -26.98 -19.54 66.02
CA THR A 646 -27.74 -18.64 65.16
C THR A 646 -28.63 -19.43 64.18
N LYS A 647 -29.78 -18.86 63.81
CA LYS A 647 -30.63 -19.44 62.75
C LYS A 647 -29.98 -19.24 61.38
N LEU A 648 -29.99 -20.27 60.54
CA LEU A 648 -29.55 -20.17 59.15
C LEU A 648 -30.39 -19.08 58.43
N PRO A 649 -29.77 -18.12 57.73
CA PRO A 649 -30.48 -17.09 56.99
C PRO A 649 -31.45 -17.69 55.95
N LYS A 650 -32.65 -17.10 55.83
CA LYS A 650 -33.72 -17.63 54.96
C LYS A 650 -33.35 -17.58 53.48
N GLU A 651 -32.45 -16.69 53.11
CA GLU A 651 -31.91 -16.50 51.77
C GLU A 651 -31.17 -17.76 51.30
N TYR A 652 -30.70 -18.59 52.22
CA TYR A 652 -29.93 -19.80 51.94
C TYR A 652 -30.77 -21.08 51.88
N ASN A 653 -32.10 -20.96 51.96
CA ASN A 653 -33.01 -22.11 51.89
C ASN A 653 -32.84 -22.94 50.61
N GLU A 654 -32.44 -22.32 49.49
CA GLU A 654 -32.16 -23.04 48.24
C GLU A 654 -30.94 -24.00 48.35
N PHE A 655 -30.05 -23.76 49.32
CA PHE A 655 -28.86 -24.55 49.59
C PHE A 655 -29.02 -25.43 50.84
N ILE A 656 -30.24 -25.68 51.33
CA ILE A 656 -30.46 -26.41 52.58
C ILE A 656 -29.79 -27.79 52.61
N ASN A 657 -29.83 -28.51 51.47
CA ASN A 657 -29.20 -29.83 51.34
C ASN A 657 -27.67 -29.75 51.40
N LEU A 658 -27.08 -28.67 50.88
CA LEU A 658 -25.64 -28.40 51.02
C LEU A 658 -25.29 -28.24 52.49
N PHE A 659 -26.01 -27.37 53.20
CA PHE A 659 -25.74 -27.08 54.61
C PHE A 659 -25.91 -28.32 55.51
N LYS A 660 -26.97 -29.10 55.32
CA LYS A 660 -27.14 -30.41 55.99
C LYS A 660 -25.97 -31.35 55.71
N SER A 661 -25.56 -31.46 54.45
CA SER A 661 -24.43 -32.30 54.03
C SER A 661 -23.10 -31.84 54.62
N MET A 662 -22.97 -30.55 54.95
CA MET A 662 -21.81 -29.99 55.65
C MET A 662 -21.81 -30.21 57.17
N GLY A 663 -22.92 -30.69 57.75
CA GLY A 663 -23.04 -30.99 59.18
C GLY A 663 -23.88 -29.98 59.97
N ILE A 664 -24.60 -29.07 59.32
CA ILE A 664 -25.57 -28.20 60.00
C ILE A 664 -26.75 -29.04 60.50
N ARG A 665 -27.16 -28.80 61.73
CA ARG A 665 -28.23 -29.51 62.43
C ARG A 665 -29.60 -28.92 62.10
N ASP A 666 -30.63 -29.77 62.13
CA ASP A 666 -32.01 -29.36 61.87
C ASP A 666 -32.56 -28.44 62.99
N GLU A 667 -32.36 -28.82 64.25
CA GLU A 667 -32.81 -28.09 65.43
C GLU A 667 -31.67 -27.92 66.45
N ILE A 668 -31.85 -26.99 67.41
CA ILE A 668 -30.94 -26.80 68.55
C ILE A 668 -30.92 -28.02 69.48
N GLY A 669 -29.75 -28.38 70.01
CA GLY A 669 -29.57 -29.52 70.90
C GLY A 669 -29.57 -29.13 72.39
N ILE A 670 -29.81 -30.11 73.27
CA ILE A 670 -29.78 -29.90 74.73
C ILE A 670 -28.41 -29.40 75.21
N LYS A 671 -27.30 -29.89 74.61
CA LYS A 671 -25.94 -29.46 74.97
C LYS A 671 -25.68 -27.97 74.69
N ASP A 672 -26.24 -27.42 73.60
CA ASP A 672 -26.08 -25.99 73.29
C ASP A 672 -26.85 -25.11 74.28
N LEU A 673 -28.02 -25.56 74.70
CA LEU A 673 -28.85 -24.87 75.69
C LEU A 673 -28.19 -24.87 77.07
N ILE A 674 -27.56 -25.99 77.47
CA ILE A 674 -26.73 -26.08 78.69
C ILE A 674 -25.57 -25.09 78.62
N LEU A 675 -24.85 -25.04 77.49
CA LEU A 675 -23.73 -24.12 77.30
C LEU A 675 -24.18 -22.65 77.32
N ALA A 676 -25.35 -22.34 76.74
CA ALA A 676 -25.93 -20.99 76.79
C ALA A 676 -26.23 -20.54 78.23
N ILE A 677 -26.77 -21.44 79.06
CA ILE A 677 -26.98 -21.17 80.50
C ILE A 677 -25.63 -20.94 81.20
N ARG A 678 -24.62 -21.75 80.92
CA ARG A 678 -23.28 -21.60 81.52
C ARG A 678 -22.62 -20.27 81.19
N ASN A 679 -22.63 -19.85 79.93
CA ASN A 679 -22.02 -18.59 79.53
C ASN A 679 -22.74 -17.38 80.16
N THR A 680 -24.03 -17.53 80.49
CA THR A 680 -24.75 -16.52 81.28
C THR A 680 -24.22 -16.47 82.72
N ALA A 681 -23.86 -17.62 83.31
CA ALA A 681 -23.22 -17.69 84.61
C ALA A 681 -21.82 -17.04 84.59
N GLU A 682 -20.99 -17.36 83.59
CA GLU A 682 -19.62 -16.83 83.46
C GLU A 682 -19.58 -15.31 83.25
N ARG A 683 -20.50 -14.75 82.44
CA ARG A 683 -20.62 -13.29 82.25
C ARG A 683 -21.00 -12.53 83.53
N ASN A 684 -21.63 -13.23 84.46
CA ASN A 684 -22.18 -12.69 85.69
C ASN A 684 -21.43 -13.20 86.94
N GLU A 685 -20.18 -13.66 86.80
CA GLU A 685 -19.33 -14.04 87.94
C GLU A 685 -19.32 -12.89 88.97
N ASN A 686 -19.97 -13.12 90.12
CA ASN A 686 -20.18 -12.21 91.25
C ASN A 686 -21.36 -11.21 91.18
N LYS A 687 -22.37 -11.41 90.32
CA LYS A 687 -23.63 -10.63 90.32
C LYS A 687 -24.87 -11.51 90.51
N ASN A 688 -25.81 -11.05 91.33
CA ASN A 688 -27.17 -11.60 91.37
C ASN A 688 -27.85 -11.38 90.02
N LEU A 689 -28.42 -12.44 89.44
CA LEU A 689 -29.17 -12.37 88.20
C LEU A 689 -30.41 -11.49 88.37
N SER A 690 -30.69 -10.67 87.37
CA SER A 690 -31.95 -9.94 87.28
C SER A 690 -33.13 -10.91 87.07
N ILE A 691 -34.33 -10.48 87.44
CA ILE A 691 -35.57 -11.25 87.24
C ILE A 691 -35.79 -11.58 85.75
N GLU A 692 -35.36 -10.70 84.84
CA GLU A 692 -35.42 -10.92 83.40
C GLU A 692 -34.45 -12.01 82.94
N GLU A 693 -33.21 -12.03 83.46
CA GLU A 693 -32.25 -13.11 83.20
C GLU A 693 -32.73 -14.46 83.74
N ILE A 694 -33.30 -14.48 84.95
CA ILE A 694 -33.89 -15.69 85.53
C ILE A 694 -35.05 -16.19 84.67
N ASN A 695 -35.95 -15.31 84.23
CA ASN A 695 -37.06 -15.68 83.33
C ASN A 695 -36.54 -16.30 82.02
N ASN A 696 -35.48 -15.73 81.43
CA ASN A 696 -34.89 -16.25 80.21
C ASN A 696 -34.26 -17.65 80.43
N ILE A 697 -33.53 -17.85 81.53
CA ILE A 697 -32.96 -19.17 81.87
C ILE A 697 -34.06 -20.20 82.08
N VAL A 698 -35.14 -19.84 82.77
CA VAL A 698 -36.31 -20.73 82.96
C VAL A 698 -36.95 -21.11 81.63
N GLN A 699 -37.05 -20.18 80.67
CA GLN A 699 -37.54 -20.49 79.32
C GLN A 699 -36.62 -21.47 78.57
N VAL A 700 -35.29 -21.32 78.72
CA VAL A 700 -34.32 -22.28 78.15
C VAL A 700 -34.48 -23.66 78.80
N LEU A 701 -34.67 -23.73 80.12
CA LEU A 701 -34.93 -24.99 80.85
C LEU A 701 -36.23 -25.66 80.39
N ASP A 702 -37.30 -24.91 80.15
CA ASP A 702 -38.57 -25.43 79.60
C ASP A 702 -38.36 -26.04 78.20
N HIS A 703 -37.52 -25.42 77.38
CA HIS A 703 -37.17 -25.96 76.07
C HIS A 703 -36.30 -27.22 76.15
N ILE A 704 -35.33 -27.26 77.08
CA ILE A 704 -34.53 -28.47 77.38
C ILE A 704 -35.47 -29.64 77.73
N VAL A 705 -36.46 -29.39 78.58
CA VAL A 705 -37.46 -30.39 78.97
C VAL A 705 -38.32 -30.83 77.77
N THR A 706 -38.71 -29.89 76.91
CA THR A 706 -39.48 -30.19 75.69
C THR A 706 -38.69 -31.08 74.73
N LEU A 707 -37.40 -30.81 74.53
CA LEU A 707 -36.51 -31.64 73.72
C LEU A 707 -36.26 -33.02 74.36
N GLN A 708 -36.18 -33.10 75.69
CA GLN A 708 -36.05 -34.36 76.42
C GLN A 708 -37.25 -35.28 76.16
N MET A 709 -38.46 -34.74 76.05
CA MET A 709 -39.67 -35.54 75.80
C MET A 709 -39.73 -36.18 74.40
N ARG A 710 -38.98 -35.64 73.43
CA ARG A 710 -38.96 -36.18 72.07
C ARG A 710 -38.08 -37.42 71.92
N ILE A 711 -37.33 -37.78 72.97
CA ILE A 711 -36.30 -38.81 72.90
C ILE A 711 -36.80 -40.13 73.47
N THR A 712 -36.54 -41.20 72.74
CA THR A 712 -36.97 -42.56 73.06
C THR A 712 -36.13 -43.11 74.22
N ALA A 713 -36.70 -44.04 74.98
CA ALA A 713 -36.04 -44.61 76.16
C ALA A 713 -34.69 -45.31 75.88
N GLU A 714 -34.40 -45.62 74.61
CA GLU A 714 -33.16 -46.26 74.16
C GLU A 714 -31.98 -45.29 73.96
N GLU A 715 -32.21 -43.98 73.92
CA GLU A 715 -31.19 -42.92 73.75
C GLU A 715 -30.87 -42.16 75.06
N ASN A 716 -31.28 -42.70 76.21
CA ASN A 716 -31.18 -42.00 77.49
C ASN A 716 -29.72 -42.01 78.02
N ASP A 717 -28.95 -40.98 77.65
CA ASP A 717 -27.60 -40.73 78.15
C ASP A 717 -27.66 -40.22 79.62
N PRO A 718 -27.07 -40.94 80.61
CA PRO A 718 -27.07 -40.50 82.01
C PRO A 718 -26.25 -39.22 82.26
N GLU A 719 -25.37 -38.83 81.33
CA GLU A 719 -24.54 -37.61 81.43
C GLU A 719 -25.16 -36.39 80.74
N ARG A 720 -26.39 -36.52 80.23
CA ARG A 720 -27.00 -35.54 79.34
C ARG A 720 -27.22 -34.15 79.94
N PHE A 721 -27.51 -34.09 81.23
CA PHE A 721 -27.70 -32.85 81.99
C PHE A 721 -26.49 -32.51 82.85
N ASN A 722 -25.33 -33.14 82.59
CA ASN A 722 -24.11 -32.78 83.29
C ASN A 722 -23.82 -31.29 83.09
N GLU A 723 -23.45 -30.63 84.19
CA GLU A 723 -23.11 -29.21 84.22
C GLU A 723 -24.30 -28.27 83.86
N LEU A 724 -25.54 -28.77 83.93
CA LEU A 724 -26.74 -27.94 83.85
C LEU A 724 -26.90 -27.13 85.14
N LEU A 725 -27.03 -25.82 85.00
CA LEU A 725 -27.24 -24.90 86.11
C LEU A 725 -28.72 -24.49 86.20
N ILE A 726 -29.23 -24.38 87.42
CA ILE A 726 -30.59 -23.99 87.74
C ILE A 726 -30.57 -22.70 88.59
N PRO A 727 -31.43 -21.71 88.31
CA PRO A 727 -31.50 -20.51 89.13
C PRO A 727 -32.05 -20.84 90.54
N SER A 728 -31.43 -20.30 91.58
CA SER A 728 -31.84 -20.45 92.98
C SER A 728 -32.68 -19.27 93.49
N THR A 729 -33.27 -19.41 94.68
CA THR A 729 -33.95 -18.33 95.41
C THR A 729 -33.04 -17.15 95.77
N GLU A 730 -31.73 -17.37 95.76
CA GLU A 730 -30.71 -16.32 95.97
C GLU A 730 -30.34 -15.60 94.67
N ASN A 731 -31.05 -15.86 93.56
CA ASN A 731 -30.81 -15.30 92.24
C ASN A 731 -29.42 -15.62 91.67
N ILE A 732 -28.86 -16.77 92.05
CA ILE A 732 -27.60 -17.31 91.51
C ILE A 732 -27.86 -18.63 90.78
N LEU A 733 -26.91 -19.07 89.95
CA LEU A 733 -26.99 -20.33 89.24
C LEU A 733 -26.26 -21.44 90.00
N VAL A 734 -26.94 -22.54 90.24
CA VAL A 734 -26.44 -23.67 91.04
C VAL A 734 -26.56 -24.95 90.23
N ASP A 735 -25.58 -25.84 90.34
CA ASP A 735 -25.60 -27.15 89.68
C ASP A 735 -26.87 -27.93 90.04
N LEU A 736 -27.48 -28.56 89.03
CA LEU A 736 -28.70 -29.38 89.15
C LEU A 736 -28.62 -30.42 90.29
N ARG A 737 -27.44 -30.96 90.59
CA ARG A 737 -27.24 -31.99 91.62
C ARG A 737 -27.20 -31.42 93.04
N ASN A 738 -26.97 -30.12 93.19
CA ASN A 738 -26.79 -29.44 94.48
C ASN A 738 -27.98 -28.54 94.86
N ILE A 739 -29.06 -28.54 94.06
CA ILE A 739 -30.22 -27.67 94.23
C ILE A 739 -31.50 -28.50 94.42
N HIS A 740 -32.38 -28.02 95.30
CA HIS A 740 -33.63 -28.67 95.66
C HIS A 740 -34.83 -27.89 95.13
N TYR A 741 -35.85 -28.60 94.66
CA TYR A 741 -37.15 -28.02 94.36
C TYR A 741 -38.01 -27.93 95.64
N ASP A 742 -38.60 -26.76 95.91
CA ASP A 742 -39.49 -26.57 97.05
C ASP A 742 -40.89 -27.13 96.76
N ASP A 743 -41.06 -28.42 97.04
CA ASP A 743 -42.34 -29.13 96.96
C ASP A 743 -43.16 -29.04 98.26
N MET A 744 -42.59 -28.45 99.32
CA MET A 744 -43.21 -28.34 100.64
C MET A 744 -43.94 -27.02 100.83
N GLY A 745 -43.59 -25.97 100.07
CA GLY A 745 -44.19 -24.65 100.21
C GLY A 745 -44.15 -24.19 101.66
N ASN A 746 -45.22 -23.62 102.20
CA ASN A 746 -45.23 -23.13 103.60
C ASN A 746 -45.23 -24.23 104.68
N ARG A 747 -45.11 -25.52 104.32
CA ARG A 747 -45.13 -26.65 105.27
C ARG A 747 -43.79 -26.91 105.95
N LEU A 748 -42.69 -26.36 105.41
CA LEU A 748 -41.37 -26.39 106.02
C LEU A 748 -41.03 -24.98 106.52
N ASP A 749 -40.47 -24.87 107.72
CA ASP A 749 -40.11 -23.57 108.30
C ASP A 749 -38.92 -22.92 107.55
N ASN A 750 -38.88 -21.59 107.55
CA ASN A 750 -37.86 -20.84 106.82
C ASN A 750 -36.43 -21.09 107.34
N GLU A 751 -36.25 -21.40 108.63
CA GLU A 751 -34.93 -21.80 109.18
C GLU A 751 -34.49 -23.19 108.73
N GLU A 752 -35.44 -24.09 108.41
CA GLU A 752 -35.10 -25.40 107.86
C GLU A 752 -34.82 -25.32 106.36
N LYS A 753 -35.55 -24.47 105.65
CA LYS A 753 -35.33 -24.21 104.21
C LYS A 753 -33.98 -23.59 103.91
N SER A 754 -33.48 -22.70 104.77
CA SER A 754 -32.17 -22.05 104.60
C SER A 754 -30.98 -23.02 104.65
N LYS A 755 -31.18 -24.27 105.10
CA LYS A 755 -30.17 -25.34 105.07
C LYS A 755 -29.98 -25.96 103.69
N TYR A 756 -30.89 -25.69 102.75
CA TYR A 756 -30.89 -26.23 101.41
C TYR A 756 -30.76 -25.09 100.39
N MET A 757 -30.09 -25.36 99.28
CA MET A 757 -30.09 -24.45 98.14
C MET A 757 -31.36 -24.71 97.33
N ILE A 758 -32.30 -23.76 97.31
CA ILE A 758 -33.64 -23.96 96.74
C ILE A 758 -33.73 -23.32 95.35
N ALA A 759 -34.37 -24.01 94.41
CA ALA A 759 -34.65 -23.51 93.06
C ALA A 759 -35.57 -22.29 93.08
N HIS A 760 -35.33 -21.33 92.18
CA HIS A 760 -36.11 -20.10 92.08
C HIS A 760 -37.60 -20.42 91.85
N PRO A 761 -38.56 -19.67 92.43
CA PRO A 761 -40.00 -19.95 92.31
C PRO A 761 -40.56 -19.97 90.88
N LEU A 762 -39.81 -19.41 89.91
CA LEU A 762 -40.16 -19.43 88.49
C LEU A 762 -39.88 -20.79 87.83
N VAL A 763 -39.04 -21.65 88.43
CA VAL A 763 -38.86 -23.03 88.00
C VAL A 763 -40.15 -23.78 88.33
N SER A 764 -40.87 -24.24 87.31
CA SER A 764 -42.14 -24.93 87.51
C SER A 764 -41.95 -26.34 88.05
N GLN A 765 -42.96 -26.88 88.73
CA GLN A 765 -43.00 -28.29 89.15
C GLN A 765 -42.78 -29.23 87.96
N TYR A 766 -43.27 -28.84 86.79
CA TYR A 766 -43.11 -29.59 85.55
C TYR A 766 -41.63 -29.68 85.12
N ILE A 767 -40.91 -28.55 85.12
CA ILE A 767 -39.47 -28.51 84.82
C ILE A 767 -38.69 -29.35 85.84
N ALA A 768 -38.95 -29.14 87.13
CA ALA A 768 -38.28 -29.86 88.21
C ALA A 768 -38.47 -31.37 88.13
N LYS A 769 -39.70 -31.83 87.83
CA LYS A 769 -40.00 -33.25 87.63
C LYS A 769 -39.27 -33.84 86.43
N LYS A 770 -39.25 -33.12 85.31
CA LYS A 770 -38.65 -33.63 84.07
C LYS A 770 -37.12 -33.62 84.06
N LEU A 771 -36.51 -32.76 84.86
CA LEU A 771 -35.06 -32.75 85.10
C LEU A 771 -34.63 -33.67 86.26
N ASN A 772 -35.57 -34.39 86.90
CA ASN A 772 -35.33 -35.21 88.09
C ASN A 772 -34.62 -34.45 89.23
N MET A 773 -35.03 -33.21 89.48
CA MET A 773 -34.51 -32.41 90.59
C MET A 773 -34.79 -33.08 91.94
N GLN A 774 -33.86 -32.95 92.90
CA GLN A 774 -34.08 -33.38 94.26
C GLN A 774 -35.18 -32.52 94.90
N THR A 775 -36.08 -33.14 95.66
CA THR A 775 -37.16 -32.45 96.39
C THR A 775 -36.82 -32.38 97.87
N LEU A 776 -37.40 -31.43 98.60
CA LEU A 776 -37.20 -31.33 100.06
C LEU A 776 -37.83 -32.53 100.81
N THR A 777 -38.81 -33.22 100.22
CA THR A 777 -39.39 -34.46 100.74
C THR A 777 -38.51 -35.71 100.57
N GLY A 778 -37.47 -35.67 99.74
CA GLY A 778 -36.65 -36.83 99.39
C GLY A 778 -37.36 -37.89 98.54
N LYS A 779 -38.57 -37.62 98.03
CA LYS A 779 -39.29 -38.50 97.09
C LYS A 779 -39.23 -37.93 95.68
N ILE A 780 -38.82 -38.73 94.70
CA ILE A 780 -39.09 -38.43 93.28
C ILE A 780 -40.60 -38.28 93.16
N CYS A 781 -41.08 -37.19 92.53
CA CYS A 781 -42.51 -36.87 92.41
C CYS A 781 -43.28 -37.96 91.63
N GLU A 782 -43.60 -39.07 92.28
CA GLU A 782 -44.58 -40.06 91.86
C GLU A 782 -45.96 -39.64 92.38
N ILE A 783 -46.78 -39.24 91.39
CA ILE A 783 -48.23 -38.91 91.37
C ILE A 783 -48.78 -38.16 92.58
#